data_AF-A0A914XN58-F1
#
_entry.id   AF-A0A914XN58-F1
#
_cell.length_a   1.000
_cell.length_b   1.000
_cell.length_c   1.000
_cell.angle_alpha   90.00
_cell.angle_beta   90.00
_cell.angle_gamma   90.00
#
_symmetry.space_group_name_H-M   'P 1'
#
loop_
_entity.id
_entity.type
_entity.pdbx_description
1 polymer ?
#
loop_
_entity_poly.entity_id
_entity_poly.type
_entity_poly.pdbx_seq_one_letter_code
_entity_poly.pdbx_strand_id
1 'polypeptide(L)'
;MNQCDCPPYFTGDHCENWVCFQGGQNILGLDKPCQCPPGYRGIHCEPVSCLPPSTADQSRQRSLIVNLEATISAIPLLSQLKNALNDNTFAAFATQSFSTFLISSFSQSSLSTSPKTNFYLATNFSDFKLRLNAVPSVSSLNAPQPVFNGIMQALTANSAMFKSAIWTLITSSPQTAADDIVEKIIVQALRWQVQLYFIVANSTTTDLNSFTQLSYLAKQTGGHVIFCSFNDVLQIFTKTAYSTYFKDVVSMFDDTSATRYAEDMVLSGRNLSISVTGNTIISLSINAKDMTLVPSVQTDQYALYEVPLVVNGSATLSVKSANGMPGPISYRVWEYSDADIFLGYVTDLNNDVYDILPTFRISSYAVAKFSPMIGLGTMLLIIDQDQYQVFSKPRPTSCTYNVEFITVDAPEPLACMKREQALPVFIKGLYTDKSPFQRMMTTYCLAPQQRNCQNNGTHDAAGRCKCSPCFTGNLCETSICVKGDNLDFNAKRQANIRDEATCSSKNPHLFASNYRTLTLVVELTSRMQQNFFGLQGMEQLLAQIPLLSSFYYQTFALIVFDENQYSTVISTTDFVAFQRALQSELIIAQETPIAADQRVKVVEAISLALQNDQNSYGSIFFFTESLLIDDQNDSAVFRLIEFGKAQVHIYFSTSSSLTSAGIKNSILYDIAAFSGGSIVIGRSGVAINYISSFLPAAHDTIGGDVQFSNDCINGGGQNFTVNVDGTTKYVVLIATGFYPNMRLFGPNGAELTPQLIISDGEMNSYGSLIVAKLLTNGTNQNGLYTVNIRLSPYAAANSQCFLFSRINSDTSAFFGVTSSPTDDFTDSSISISPTNYILSHVSTQFGVYNLQAKLFDYENSSLQLGNSISFDNRPSDVCSFEFQSQPFSCPTTTSGRFGIQVSGMLNGNVQFTRSSFSQCNVISECINGQLVNGTCACNQYWSGINCEIPLCINGGTRNKYVCKCAIGYHGINCQFPDCDVSLVEVDLTILTDSSATITYAGFNGVKNMLIEFLEQGFTISDTKMRIALIHVSDFAFYFKQINVQNNFNETRSLLLRDFYVQGRKGPAFFRGLSLVIDSENLLRPDVKRLTVLISGSNAGDGTNVTQSAIEVGALRQAGIGVYGITFGPYVDANDTELRAILGGPQYISDVYSYGTQSQTISWLTDLVCPQ
;
A
#
# COMPACT_ATOMS: atom_id res chain seq x y z
N MET A 1 -58.96 -19.96 23.28
CA MET A 1 -58.23 -18.74 22.92
C MET A 1 -56.78 -19.16 22.76
N ASN A 2 -56.36 -19.49 21.54
CA ASN A 2 -55.00 -19.95 21.24
C ASN A 2 -54.39 -19.03 20.17
N GLN A 3 -54.27 -17.73 20.48
CA GLN A 3 -53.58 -16.78 19.62
C GLN A 3 -52.27 -16.41 20.30
N CYS A 4 -51.16 -16.63 19.61
CA CYS A 4 -49.83 -16.24 20.09
C CYS A 4 -49.69 -14.71 20.02
N ASP A 5 -49.03 -14.13 21.03
CA ASP A 5 -48.66 -12.72 20.98
C ASP A 5 -47.36 -12.59 20.18
N CYS A 6 -47.45 -12.00 18.98
CA CYS A 6 -46.37 -12.08 18.02
C CYS A 6 -45.28 -11.02 18.25
N PRO A 7 -44.00 -11.38 18.12
CA PRO A 7 -42.92 -10.41 18.13
C PRO A 7 -43.07 -9.43 16.95
N PRO A 8 -42.46 -8.23 17.04
CA PRO A 8 -42.47 -7.26 15.96
C PRO A 8 -42.06 -7.91 14.64
N TYR A 9 -42.76 -7.54 13.57
CA TYR A 9 -42.51 -8.03 12.21
C TYR A 9 -43.12 -9.39 11.83
N PHE A 10 -43.92 -9.98 12.73
CA PHE A 10 -44.68 -11.21 12.48
C PHE A 10 -46.16 -11.04 12.82
N THR A 11 -47.03 -11.77 12.12
CA THR A 11 -48.50 -11.77 12.27
C THR A 11 -49.06 -13.18 12.05
N GLY A 12 -50.34 -13.40 12.37
CA GLY A 12 -50.99 -14.72 12.28
C GLY A 12 -51.32 -15.28 13.66
N ASP A 13 -52.02 -16.42 13.69
CA ASP A 13 -52.47 -17.01 14.96
C ASP A 13 -51.33 -17.72 15.71
N HIS A 14 -50.25 -18.06 15.00
CA HIS A 14 -49.01 -18.65 15.48
C HIS A 14 -47.75 -17.89 15.01
N CYS A 15 -47.89 -16.61 14.62
CA CYS A 15 -46.80 -15.76 14.13
C CYS A 15 -46.12 -16.27 12.84
N GLU A 16 -46.86 -17.02 12.04
CA GLU A 16 -46.40 -17.67 10.82
C GLU A 16 -46.26 -16.72 9.62
N ASN A 17 -46.86 -15.53 9.68
CA ASN A 17 -46.86 -14.57 8.57
C ASN A 17 -45.84 -13.45 8.79
N TRP A 18 -44.87 -13.34 7.89
CA TRP A 18 -43.87 -12.27 7.86
C TRP A 18 -44.51 -10.95 7.42
N VAL A 19 -44.26 -9.87 8.16
CA VAL A 19 -44.64 -8.51 7.77
C VAL A 19 -43.50 -7.91 6.94
N CYS A 20 -43.78 -7.44 5.73
CA CYS A 20 -42.79 -6.85 4.83
C CYS A 20 -42.95 -5.32 4.76
N PHE A 21 -41.84 -4.59 4.80
CA PHE A 21 -41.78 -3.13 4.73
C PHE A 21 -41.41 -2.63 3.33
N GLN A 22 -41.68 -1.34 3.08
CA GLN A 22 -41.21 -0.59 1.91
C GLN A 22 -41.52 -1.24 0.55
N GLY A 23 -42.69 -1.88 0.44
CA GLY A 23 -43.14 -2.54 -0.80
C GLY A 23 -42.57 -3.95 -1.00
N GLY A 24 -41.91 -4.52 0.01
CA GLY A 24 -41.50 -5.92 0.01
C GLY A 24 -42.69 -6.88 -0.10
N GLN A 25 -42.51 -7.96 -0.86
CA GLN A 25 -43.56 -8.96 -1.07
C GLN A 25 -43.28 -10.24 -0.29
N ASN A 26 -44.34 -10.78 0.30
CA ASN A 26 -44.29 -12.06 0.99
C ASN A 26 -44.44 -13.18 -0.04
N ILE A 27 -43.45 -14.07 -0.14
CA ILE A 27 -43.47 -15.17 -1.10
C ILE A 27 -44.25 -16.33 -0.46
N LEU A 28 -45.53 -16.46 -0.83
CA LEU A 28 -46.41 -17.51 -0.31
C LEU A 28 -45.84 -18.92 -0.58
N GLY A 29 -45.71 -19.74 0.49
CA GLY A 29 -45.48 -21.18 0.40
C GLY A 29 -44.10 -21.70 0.81
N LEU A 30 -43.20 -20.85 1.32
CA LEU A 30 -41.90 -21.26 1.86
C LEU A 30 -41.58 -20.43 3.11
N ASP A 31 -40.98 -21.04 4.14
CA ASP A 31 -40.44 -20.36 5.32
C ASP A 31 -39.24 -19.45 4.94
N LYS A 32 -39.50 -18.36 4.20
CA LYS A 32 -38.47 -17.46 3.65
C LYS A 32 -38.74 -15.99 3.98
N PRO A 33 -37.68 -15.17 4.11
CA PRO A 33 -37.79 -13.73 4.35
C PRO A 33 -38.44 -12.97 3.18
N CYS A 34 -38.88 -11.73 3.45
CA CYS A 34 -39.51 -10.85 2.48
C CYS A 34 -38.64 -10.60 1.23
N GLN A 35 -39.27 -10.55 0.05
CA GLN A 35 -38.59 -10.14 -1.18
C GLN A 35 -38.57 -8.62 -1.29
N CYS A 36 -37.38 -8.03 -1.16
CA CYS A 36 -37.24 -6.59 -1.13
C CYS A 36 -37.11 -5.96 -2.52
N PRO A 37 -37.77 -4.81 -2.77
CA PRO A 37 -37.53 -4.03 -3.96
C PRO A 37 -36.08 -3.49 -3.98
N PRO A 38 -35.55 -3.13 -5.16
CA PRO A 38 -34.21 -2.55 -5.28
C PRO A 38 -34.02 -1.36 -4.32
N GLY A 39 -32.91 -1.37 -3.58
CA GLY A 39 -32.58 -0.32 -2.61
C GLY A 39 -32.97 -0.62 -1.15
N TYR A 40 -33.67 -1.72 -0.88
CA TYR A 40 -33.97 -2.17 0.48
C TYR A 40 -33.44 -3.60 0.70
N ARG A 41 -32.92 -3.89 1.89
CA ARG A 41 -32.38 -5.20 2.28
C ARG A 41 -32.82 -5.50 3.70
N GLY A 42 -32.75 -6.74 4.15
CA GLY A 42 -33.24 -7.15 5.48
C GLY A 42 -34.26 -8.26 5.37
N ILE A 43 -34.52 -8.96 6.48
CA ILE A 43 -35.40 -10.14 6.48
C ILE A 43 -36.88 -9.75 6.32
N HIS A 44 -37.21 -8.50 6.62
CA HIS A 44 -38.52 -7.85 6.45
C HIS A 44 -38.47 -6.64 5.50
N CYS A 45 -37.36 -6.40 4.79
CA CYS A 45 -37.12 -5.18 4.00
C CYS A 45 -37.12 -3.90 4.86
N GLU A 46 -36.69 -4.04 6.10
CA GLU A 46 -36.42 -2.96 7.04
C GLU A 46 -35.20 -2.11 6.61
N PRO A 47 -35.11 -0.83 6.98
CA PRO A 47 -33.92 -0.04 6.69
C PRO A 47 -32.73 -0.58 7.49
N VAL A 48 -31.76 -1.19 6.81
CA VAL A 48 -30.47 -1.51 7.43
C VAL A 48 -29.64 -0.24 7.45
N SER A 49 -29.04 0.07 8.61
CA SER A 49 -28.07 1.14 8.82
C SER A 49 -27.03 1.20 7.69
N CYS A 50 -26.53 2.41 7.35
CA CYS A 50 -25.48 2.56 6.34
C CYS A 50 -24.26 1.67 6.65
N LEU A 51 -23.81 0.87 5.67
CA LEU A 51 -22.72 -0.11 5.82
C LEU A 51 -21.56 0.20 4.86
N PRO A 52 -20.31 0.27 5.36
CA PRO A 52 -19.89 0.89 6.63
C PRO A 52 -19.92 2.44 6.53
N PRO A 53 -20.11 3.17 7.64
CA PRO A 53 -20.04 4.63 7.65
C PRO A 53 -18.67 5.13 7.21
N SER A 54 -18.64 6.18 6.38
CA SER A 54 -17.36 6.76 5.94
C SER A 54 -16.63 7.42 7.10
N THR A 55 -15.37 7.05 7.28
CA THR A 55 -14.45 7.59 8.31
C THR A 55 -13.74 8.87 7.87
N ALA A 56 -14.07 9.41 6.70
CA ALA A 56 -13.45 10.65 6.23
C ALA A 56 -13.84 11.82 7.14
N ASP A 57 -12.87 12.34 7.91
CA ASP A 57 -13.00 13.55 8.73
C ASP A 57 -13.18 14.79 7.83
N GLN A 58 -14.39 14.98 7.33
CA GLN A 58 -14.79 16.16 6.58
C GLN A 58 -15.21 17.25 7.56
N SER A 59 -14.21 17.90 8.16
CA SER A 59 -14.36 19.02 9.08
C SER A 59 -14.37 20.38 8.34
N ARG A 60 -14.70 21.46 9.06
CA ARG A 60 -14.54 22.84 8.57
C ARG A 60 -13.10 23.33 8.54
N GLN A 61 -12.15 22.50 8.94
CA GLN A 61 -10.75 22.89 8.95
C GLN A 61 -10.29 23.13 7.51
N ARG A 62 -9.53 24.21 7.32
CA ARG A 62 -8.94 24.59 6.03
C ARG A 62 -7.45 24.71 6.18
N SER A 63 -6.76 24.48 5.07
CA SER A 63 -5.33 24.69 4.96
C SER A 63 -5.04 26.01 4.25
N LEU A 64 -4.03 26.74 4.72
CA LEU A 64 -3.45 27.86 3.99
C LEU A 64 -2.34 27.32 3.09
N ILE A 65 -2.59 27.28 1.78
CA ILE A 65 -1.68 26.66 0.81
C ILE A 65 -1.20 27.71 -0.20
N VAL A 66 0.11 27.94 -0.23
CA VAL A 66 0.74 28.86 -1.17
C VAL A 66 1.68 28.10 -2.09
N ASN A 67 1.47 28.24 -3.39
CA ASN A 67 2.34 27.73 -4.44
C ASN A 67 3.04 28.92 -5.12
N LEU A 68 4.37 28.99 -5.06
CA LEU A 68 5.09 30.21 -5.42
C LEU A 68 6.21 30.00 -6.43
N GLU A 69 6.31 30.95 -7.37
CA GLU A 69 7.47 31.06 -8.25
C GLU A 69 8.71 31.51 -7.44
N ALA A 70 9.78 30.71 -7.46
CA ALA A 70 11.02 30.93 -6.70
C ALA A 70 12.17 31.49 -7.56
N THR A 71 11.84 32.45 -8.43
CA THR A 71 12.79 33.14 -9.32
C THR A 71 13.19 34.52 -8.79
N ILE A 72 14.29 35.10 -9.29
CA ILE A 72 14.68 36.48 -8.95
C ILE A 72 13.60 37.50 -9.36
N SER A 73 12.90 37.28 -10.48
CA SER A 73 11.81 38.17 -10.94
C SER A 73 10.61 38.17 -9.99
N ALA A 74 10.42 37.09 -9.22
CA ALA A 74 9.36 36.96 -8.22
C ALA A 74 9.74 37.54 -6.84
N ILE A 75 10.94 38.10 -6.64
CA ILE A 75 11.33 38.70 -5.34
C ILE A 75 10.36 39.84 -4.89
N PRO A 76 9.95 40.79 -5.76
CA PRO A 76 8.98 41.81 -5.37
C PRO A 76 7.63 41.22 -4.98
N LEU A 77 7.18 40.19 -5.69
CA LEU A 77 5.94 39.45 -5.40
C LEU A 77 6.03 38.78 -4.02
N LEU A 78 7.13 38.09 -3.73
CA LEU A 78 7.38 37.46 -2.44
C LEU A 78 7.44 38.49 -1.31
N SER A 79 8.00 39.67 -1.55
CA SER A 79 8.00 40.77 -0.58
C SER A 79 6.58 41.23 -0.24
N GLN A 80 5.72 41.38 -1.25
CA GLN A 80 4.34 41.80 -1.06
C GLN A 80 3.49 40.73 -0.37
N LEU A 81 3.73 39.44 -0.67
CA LEU A 81 3.13 38.34 0.08
C LEU A 81 3.56 38.37 1.55
N LYS A 82 4.85 38.62 1.85
CA LYS A 82 5.33 38.76 3.23
C LYS A 82 4.65 39.91 3.95
N ASN A 83 4.44 41.05 3.28
CA ASN A 83 3.68 42.16 3.85
C ASN A 83 2.22 41.76 4.13
N ALA A 84 1.59 41.00 3.23
CA ALA A 84 0.23 40.48 3.42
C ALA A 84 0.13 39.54 4.64
N LEU A 85 1.11 38.66 4.84
CA LEU A 85 1.15 37.75 5.99
C LEU A 85 1.49 38.46 7.31
N ASN A 86 2.09 39.65 7.25
CA ASN A 86 2.40 40.48 8.40
C ASN A 86 1.32 41.53 8.72
N ASP A 87 0.29 41.67 7.88
CA ASP A 87 -0.87 42.49 8.22
C ASP A 87 -1.53 41.92 9.49
N ASN A 88 -1.72 42.76 10.51
CA ASN A 88 -2.21 42.32 11.81
C ASN A 88 -3.61 41.69 11.73
N THR A 89 -4.46 42.22 10.84
CA THR A 89 -5.84 41.73 10.66
C THR A 89 -5.81 40.35 10.00
N PHE A 90 -5.02 40.21 8.94
CA PHE A 90 -4.87 38.93 8.24
C PHE A 90 -4.16 37.89 9.11
N ALA A 91 -3.12 38.25 9.85
CA ALA A 91 -2.38 37.34 10.72
C ALA A 91 -3.27 36.77 11.84
N ALA A 92 -4.11 37.61 12.44
CA ALA A 92 -5.09 37.18 13.44
C ALA A 92 -6.13 36.22 12.83
N PHE A 93 -6.67 36.58 11.66
CA PHE A 93 -7.59 35.72 10.90
C PHE A 93 -6.95 34.36 10.58
N ALA A 94 -5.75 34.35 10.00
CA ALA A 94 -5.09 33.14 9.53
C ALA A 94 -4.75 32.18 10.68
N THR A 95 -4.31 32.71 11.83
CA THR A 95 -3.98 31.92 13.02
C THR A 95 -5.20 31.23 13.62
N GLN A 96 -6.38 31.86 13.54
CA GLN A 96 -7.63 31.32 14.09
C GLN A 96 -8.37 30.40 13.11
N SER A 97 -8.20 30.64 11.81
CA SER A 97 -9.07 30.06 10.78
C SER A 97 -8.46 28.83 10.10
N PHE A 98 -7.14 28.77 9.94
CA PHE A 98 -6.46 27.66 9.27
C PHE A 98 -5.79 26.70 10.27
N SER A 99 -5.91 25.40 10.05
CA SER A 99 -5.35 24.33 10.88
C SER A 99 -3.98 23.85 10.38
N THR A 100 -3.75 23.96 9.08
CA THR A 100 -2.58 23.41 8.38
C THR A 100 -2.01 24.45 7.43
N PHE A 101 -0.68 24.51 7.33
CA PHE A 101 0.02 25.58 6.63
C PHE A 101 1.09 24.98 5.70
N LEU A 102 1.04 25.34 4.42
CA LEU A 102 1.80 24.61 3.41
C LEU A 102 2.34 25.53 2.32
N ILE A 103 3.62 25.33 1.99
CA ILE A 103 4.33 26.10 0.97
C ILE A 103 4.88 25.12 -0.06
N SER A 104 4.48 25.26 -1.31
CA SER A 104 5.18 24.69 -2.45
C SER A 104 5.87 25.81 -3.22
N SER A 105 7.06 25.54 -3.74
CA SER A 105 7.78 26.48 -4.58
C SER A 105 8.33 25.79 -5.80
N PHE A 106 8.36 26.49 -6.94
CA PHE A 106 8.88 25.96 -8.18
C PHE A 106 9.78 26.99 -8.87
N SER A 107 10.81 26.52 -9.54
CA SER A 107 11.68 27.36 -10.35
C SER A 107 12.32 26.56 -11.47
N GLN A 108 12.59 27.23 -12.58
CA GLN A 108 13.44 26.73 -13.64
C GLN A 108 14.38 27.83 -14.15
N SER A 109 15.65 27.46 -14.29
CA SER A 109 16.66 28.30 -14.94
C SER A 109 16.98 27.75 -16.34
N SER A 110 17.39 28.62 -17.25
CA SER A 110 17.84 28.24 -18.60
C SER A 110 19.07 27.30 -18.60
N LEU A 111 19.75 27.16 -17.45
CA LEU A 111 20.94 26.32 -17.27
C LEU A 111 20.64 24.96 -16.64
N SER A 112 19.39 24.70 -16.22
CA SER A 112 18.98 23.45 -15.58
C SER A 112 17.93 22.73 -16.43
N THR A 113 18.20 21.46 -16.75
CA THR A 113 17.33 20.60 -17.57
C THR A 113 16.15 20.02 -16.79
N SER A 114 16.09 20.22 -15.46
CA SER A 114 15.02 19.68 -14.61
C SER A 114 14.36 20.77 -13.77
N PRO A 115 13.02 20.83 -13.72
CA PRO A 115 12.31 21.79 -12.88
C PRO A 115 12.61 21.51 -11.39
N LYS A 116 12.97 22.54 -10.63
CA LYS A 116 13.18 22.42 -9.19
C LYS A 116 11.88 22.73 -8.48
N THR A 117 11.44 21.80 -7.64
CA THR A 117 10.28 22.01 -6.76
C THR A 117 10.71 21.76 -5.32
N ASN A 118 10.27 22.62 -4.40
CA ASN A 118 10.47 22.44 -2.97
C ASN A 118 9.13 22.46 -2.25
N PHE A 119 9.08 21.73 -1.15
CA PHE A 119 7.88 21.57 -0.35
C PHE A 119 8.20 21.80 1.13
N TYR A 120 7.34 22.56 1.81
CA TYR A 120 7.45 22.83 3.23
C TYR A 120 6.09 22.72 3.91
N LEU A 121 6.01 21.85 4.92
CA LEU A 121 4.90 21.77 5.85
C LEU A 121 5.25 22.56 7.11
N ALA A 122 4.38 23.50 7.51
CA ALA A 122 4.55 24.30 8.72
C ALA A 122 3.61 23.83 9.84
N THR A 123 4.10 23.86 11.08
CA THR A 123 3.34 23.41 12.26
C THR A 123 2.32 24.42 12.76
N ASN A 124 2.50 25.70 12.44
CA ASN A 124 1.59 26.80 12.78
C ASN A 124 1.87 28.02 11.88
N PHE A 125 1.04 29.07 12.00
CA PHE A 125 1.17 30.29 11.18
C PHE A 125 2.50 31.04 11.39
N SER A 126 3.11 30.96 12.57
CA SER A 126 4.42 31.59 12.81
C SER A 126 5.54 30.82 12.09
N ASP A 127 5.52 29.49 12.17
CA ASP A 127 6.43 28.62 11.42
C ASP A 127 6.26 28.78 9.91
N PHE A 128 5.02 28.98 9.44
CA PHE A 128 4.72 29.27 8.03
C PHE A 128 5.45 30.53 7.54
N LYS A 129 5.41 31.63 8.31
CA LYS A 129 6.16 32.86 7.99
C LYS A 129 7.67 32.63 7.98
N LEU A 130 8.19 31.84 8.91
CA LEU A 130 9.62 31.50 8.96
C LEU A 130 10.06 30.69 7.73
N ARG A 131 9.30 29.66 7.36
CA ARG A 131 9.60 28.82 6.20
C ARG A 131 9.47 29.57 4.88
N LEU A 132 8.53 30.50 4.76
CA LEU A 132 8.44 31.37 3.60
C LEU A 132 9.70 32.22 3.41
N ASN A 133 10.37 32.61 4.50
CA ASN A 133 11.65 33.32 4.42
C ASN A 133 12.82 32.42 3.97
N ALA A 134 12.69 31.10 4.15
CA ALA A 134 13.71 30.13 3.79
C ALA A 134 13.61 29.63 2.34
N VAL A 135 12.60 30.05 1.57
CA VAL A 135 12.46 29.66 0.17
C VAL A 135 13.64 30.21 -0.64
N PRO A 136 14.46 29.36 -1.28
CA PRO A 136 15.63 29.80 -2.04
C PRO A 136 15.21 30.49 -3.34
N SER A 137 15.74 31.70 -3.61
CA SER A 137 15.57 32.36 -4.91
C SER A 137 16.64 31.88 -5.89
N VAL A 138 16.24 31.40 -7.06
CA VAL A 138 17.16 30.91 -8.10
C VAL A 138 17.34 31.99 -9.18
N SER A 139 18.59 32.18 -9.64
CA SER A 139 18.86 33.04 -10.79
C SER A 139 18.29 32.43 -12.08
N SER A 140 17.34 33.13 -12.71
CA SER A 140 16.76 32.71 -13.99
C SER A 140 16.78 33.85 -14.99
N LEU A 141 17.29 33.57 -16.19
CA LEU A 141 17.06 34.35 -17.41
C LEU A 141 15.80 33.79 -18.10
N ASN A 142 14.80 34.65 -18.34
CA ASN A 142 13.63 34.50 -19.23
C ASN A 142 13.27 33.06 -19.68
N ALA A 143 12.88 32.18 -18.76
CA ALA A 143 12.40 30.83 -19.07
C ALA A 143 10.96 30.66 -18.56
N PRO A 144 10.06 29.99 -19.33
CA PRO A 144 8.74 29.63 -18.84
C PRO A 144 8.84 28.76 -17.60
N GLN A 145 7.95 28.94 -16.61
CA GLN A 145 8.06 28.29 -15.30
C GLN A 145 7.20 27.03 -15.19
N PRO A 146 7.65 25.99 -14.45
CA PRO A 146 6.96 24.70 -14.31
C PRO A 146 5.78 24.78 -13.30
N VAL A 147 4.83 25.68 -13.56
CA VAL A 147 3.71 26.01 -12.68
C VAL A 147 2.85 24.77 -12.38
N PHE A 148 2.55 23.96 -13.39
CA PHE A 148 1.71 22.76 -13.26
C PHE A 148 2.35 21.68 -12.37
N ASN A 149 3.68 21.53 -12.39
CA ASN A 149 4.40 20.63 -11.49
C ASN A 149 4.31 21.10 -10.03
N GLY A 150 4.42 22.41 -9.79
CA GLY A 150 4.25 22.99 -8.45
C GLY A 150 2.83 22.76 -7.90
N ILE A 151 1.80 22.95 -8.74
CA ILE A 151 0.40 22.67 -8.35
C ILE A 151 0.21 21.19 -8.03
N MET A 152 0.72 20.30 -8.88
CA MET A 152 0.61 18.85 -8.65
C MET A 152 1.31 18.44 -7.35
N GLN A 153 2.49 18.99 -7.06
CA GLN A 153 3.20 18.75 -5.80
C GLN A 153 2.40 19.25 -4.60
N ALA A 154 1.77 20.42 -4.68
CA ALA A 154 0.91 20.91 -3.61
C ALA A 154 -0.29 19.97 -3.38
N LEU A 155 -0.90 19.45 -4.44
CA LEU A 155 -2.07 18.56 -4.39
C LEU A 155 -1.79 17.12 -3.92
N THR A 156 -0.53 16.67 -3.93
CA THR A 156 -0.14 15.30 -3.50
C THR A 156 0.45 15.26 -2.10
N ALA A 157 0.67 16.41 -1.47
CA ALA A 157 1.52 16.52 -0.30
C ALA A 157 0.85 16.26 1.05
N ASN A 158 -0.49 16.40 1.15
CA ASN A 158 -1.20 16.21 2.41
C ASN A 158 -2.66 15.80 2.15
N SER A 159 -3.16 14.84 2.95
CA SER A 159 -4.55 14.40 2.94
C SER A 159 -5.54 15.37 3.62
N ALA A 160 -5.05 16.43 4.28
CA ALA A 160 -5.85 17.44 5.01
C ALA A 160 -6.21 18.70 4.18
N MET A 161 -6.41 18.58 2.87
CA MET A 161 -6.65 19.75 1.97
C MET A 161 -8.11 20.00 1.59
N PHE A 162 -9.07 19.28 2.15
CA PHE A 162 -10.49 19.38 1.75
C PHE A 162 -11.02 20.83 1.78
N LYS A 163 -11.67 21.25 0.69
CA LYS A 163 -12.24 22.59 0.48
C LYS A 163 -11.27 23.77 0.67
N SER A 164 -9.97 23.52 0.70
CA SER A 164 -8.96 24.58 0.82
C SER A 164 -8.75 25.28 -0.54
N ALA A 165 -8.23 26.50 -0.51
CA ALA A 165 -7.81 27.19 -1.72
C ALA A 165 -6.28 27.09 -1.86
N ILE A 166 -5.81 26.93 -3.10
CA ILE A 166 -4.39 27.03 -3.44
C ILE A 166 -4.17 28.34 -4.17
N TRP A 167 -3.41 29.24 -3.54
CA TRP A 167 -2.96 30.46 -4.19
C TRP A 167 -1.64 30.21 -4.88
N THR A 168 -1.68 30.23 -6.21
CA THR A 168 -0.50 30.17 -7.07
C THR A 168 -0.10 31.58 -7.47
N LEU A 169 1.06 32.03 -7.01
CA LEU A 169 1.57 33.38 -7.28
C LEU A 169 2.73 33.31 -8.28
N ILE A 170 2.57 34.00 -9.42
CA ILE A 170 3.53 34.00 -10.53
C ILE A 170 3.75 35.39 -11.10
N THR A 171 4.91 35.57 -11.74
CA THR A 171 5.31 36.78 -12.47
C THR A 171 5.53 36.52 -13.95
N SER A 172 5.71 35.25 -14.33
CA SER A 172 6.06 34.82 -15.69
C SER A 172 5.05 33.82 -16.25
N SER A 173 5.12 33.56 -17.55
CA SER A 173 4.24 32.61 -18.22
C SER A 173 4.52 31.17 -17.78
N PRO A 174 3.48 30.33 -17.62
CA PRO A 174 3.64 28.92 -17.34
C PRO A 174 4.21 28.17 -18.56
N GLN A 175 4.93 27.09 -18.31
CA GLN A 175 5.22 26.08 -19.33
C GLN A 175 3.93 25.38 -19.74
N THR A 176 3.70 25.21 -21.04
CA THR A 176 2.56 24.42 -21.53
C THR A 176 2.62 23.01 -20.97
N ALA A 177 1.55 22.58 -20.30
CA ALA A 177 1.39 21.20 -19.86
C ALA A 177 0.70 20.36 -20.94
N ALA A 178 0.97 19.06 -20.96
CA ALA A 178 0.18 18.11 -21.73
C ALA A 178 -1.25 18.03 -21.14
N ASP A 179 -2.24 17.75 -21.99
CA ASP A 179 -3.65 17.75 -21.59
C ASP A 179 -3.95 16.74 -20.47
N ASP A 180 -3.22 15.63 -20.42
CA ASP A 180 -3.34 14.62 -19.36
C ASP A 180 -2.91 15.16 -17.98
N ILE A 181 -1.89 16.03 -17.93
CA ILE A 181 -1.45 16.68 -16.69
C ILE A 181 -2.52 17.66 -16.21
N VAL A 182 -3.10 18.42 -17.14
CA VAL A 182 -4.18 19.37 -16.83
C VAL A 182 -5.40 18.62 -16.29
N GLU A 183 -5.78 17.50 -16.92
CA GLU A 183 -6.87 16.64 -16.43
C GLU A 183 -6.56 16.06 -15.05
N LYS A 184 -5.35 15.54 -14.81
CA LYS A 184 -4.95 15.02 -13.50
C LYS A 184 -5.06 16.09 -12.41
N ILE A 185 -4.66 17.33 -12.70
CA ILE A 185 -4.80 18.45 -11.76
C ILE A 185 -6.28 18.72 -11.48
N ILE A 186 -7.15 18.74 -12.50
CA ILE A 186 -8.59 18.95 -12.33
C ILE A 186 -9.19 17.85 -11.45
N VAL A 187 -8.96 16.58 -11.80
CA VAL A 187 -9.50 15.44 -11.06
C VAL A 187 -9.02 15.45 -9.61
N GLN A 188 -7.73 15.69 -9.37
CA GLN A 188 -7.17 15.73 -8.03
C GLN A 188 -7.70 16.93 -7.22
N ALA A 189 -7.76 18.13 -7.81
CA ALA A 189 -8.29 19.31 -7.15
C ALA A 189 -9.78 19.13 -6.80
N LEU A 190 -10.59 18.60 -7.72
CA LEU A 190 -12.01 18.37 -7.47
C LEU A 190 -12.27 17.25 -6.46
N ARG A 191 -11.43 16.21 -6.39
CA ARG A 191 -11.48 15.21 -5.31
C ARG A 191 -11.28 15.87 -3.95
N TRP A 192 -10.35 16.81 -3.81
CA TRP A 192 -10.22 17.56 -2.56
C TRP A 192 -11.20 18.74 -2.45
N GLN A 193 -12.08 18.97 -3.44
CA GLN A 193 -12.91 20.18 -3.56
C GLN A 193 -12.10 21.48 -3.43
N VAL A 194 -10.85 21.46 -3.91
CA VAL A 194 -9.91 22.57 -3.85
C VAL A 194 -10.13 23.54 -5.00
N GLN A 195 -10.07 24.84 -4.68
CA GLN A 195 -10.15 25.92 -5.66
C GLN A 195 -8.76 26.44 -6.00
N LEU A 196 -8.46 26.59 -7.29
CA LEU A 196 -7.16 27.06 -7.77
C LEU A 196 -7.20 28.55 -8.14
N TYR A 197 -6.54 29.39 -7.33
CA TYR A 197 -6.43 30.82 -7.56
C TYR A 197 -5.06 31.17 -8.13
N PHE A 198 -5.05 31.97 -9.19
CA PHE A 198 -3.82 32.40 -9.86
C PHE A 198 -3.68 33.91 -9.73
N ILE A 199 -2.66 34.36 -8.99
CA ILE A 199 -2.29 35.77 -8.91
C ILE A 199 -1.10 35.99 -9.83
N VAL A 200 -1.36 36.64 -10.96
CA VAL A 200 -0.38 36.95 -12.00
C VAL A 200 0.04 38.40 -11.83
N ALA A 201 1.18 38.62 -11.18
CA ALA A 201 1.64 39.96 -10.81
C ALA A 201 2.64 40.52 -11.82
N ASN A 202 2.33 41.71 -12.34
CA ASN A 202 3.20 42.52 -13.20
C ASN A 202 3.74 41.77 -14.45
N SER A 203 2.93 40.85 -14.99
CA SER A 203 3.25 40.12 -16.22
C SER A 203 3.30 41.08 -17.41
N THR A 204 4.31 40.92 -18.26
CA THR A 204 4.44 41.69 -19.52
C THR A 204 3.40 41.27 -20.58
N THR A 205 2.80 40.09 -20.41
CA THR A 205 1.70 39.59 -21.23
C THR A 205 0.42 39.60 -20.40
N THR A 206 -0.53 40.44 -20.79
CA THR A 206 -1.87 40.51 -20.18
C THR A 206 -2.93 39.76 -20.99
N ASP A 207 -2.50 39.03 -22.02
CA ASP A 207 -3.38 38.22 -22.85
C ASP A 207 -3.75 36.91 -22.12
N LEU A 208 -5.04 36.74 -21.83
CA LEU A 208 -5.61 35.50 -21.30
C LEU A 208 -5.29 34.29 -22.18
N ASN A 209 -5.00 34.47 -23.48
CA ASN A 209 -4.58 33.39 -24.36
C ASN A 209 -3.27 32.73 -23.91
N SER A 210 -2.31 33.53 -23.39
CA SER A 210 -1.04 33.04 -22.84
C SER A 210 -1.20 32.30 -21.51
N PHE A 211 -2.37 32.41 -20.88
CA PHE A 211 -2.74 31.76 -19.62
C PHE A 211 -4.01 30.91 -19.78
N THR A 212 -4.30 30.44 -21.00
CA THR A 212 -5.51 29.66 -21.34
C THR A 212 -5.66 28.42 -20.47
N GLN A 213 -4.57 27.67 -20.26
CA GLN A 213 -4.60 26.48 -19.40
C GLN A 213 -4.84 26.83 -17.92
N LEU A 214 -4.30 27.94 -17.40
CA LEU A 214 -4.59 28.38 -16.03
C LEU A 214 -6.04 28.85 -15.89
N SER A 215 -6.55 29.57 -16.90
CA SER A 215 -7.95 30.01 -16.97
C SER A 215 -8.89 28.82 -17.03
N TYR A 216 -8.53 27.78 -17.80
CA TYR A 216 -9.24 26.52 -17.84
C TYR A 216 -9.25 25.82 -16.47
N LEU A 217 -8.10 25.69 -15.81
CA LEU A 217 -8.02 25.11 -14.46
C LEU A 217 -8.84 25.89 -13.42
N ALA A 218 -8.74 27.22 -13.43
CA ALA A 218 -9.51 28.09 -12.53
C ALA A 218 -11.01 27.89 -12.74
N LYS A 219 -11.46 27.88 -14.00
CA LYS A 219 -12.86 27.60 -14.38
C LYS A 219 -13.33 26.24 -13.88
N GLN A 220 -12.56 25.18 -14.15
CA GLN A 220 -12.96 23.82 -13.77
C GLN A 220 -12.97 23.60 -12.25
N THR A 221 -12.16 24.33 -11.48
CA THR A 221 -12.06 24.17 -10.02
C THR A 221 -12.86 25.21 -9.23
N GLY A 222 -13.53 26.16 -9.90
CA GLY A 222 -14.23 27.27 -9.26
C GLY A 222 -13.31 28.37 -8.70
N GLY A 223 -12.01 28.30 -8.97
CA GLY A 223 -11.03 29.35 -8.66
C GLY A 223 -11.04 30.49 -9.68
N HIS A 224 -10.07 31.41 -9.62
CA HIS A 224 -10.05 32.63 -10.45
C HIS A 224 -8.62 33.01 -10.88
N VAL A 225 -8.48 33.58 -12.08
CA VAL A 225 -7.22 34.20 -12.56
C VAL A 225 -7.30 35.71 -12.36
N ILE A 226 -6.31 36.26 -11.69
CA ILE A 226 -6.26 37.66 -11.26
C ILE A 226 -4.97 38.30 -11.77
N PHE A 227 -5.10 39.32 -12.61
CA PHE A 227 -3.97 40.14 -13.07
C PHE A 227 -3.88 41.41 -12.24
N CYS A 228 -2.69 41.70 -11.72
CA CYS A 228 -2.49 42.87 -10.86
C CYS A 228 -1.05 43.40 -10.89
N SER A 229 -0.82 44.59 -10.33
CA SER A 229 0.54 45.06 -10.05
C SER A 229 1.08 44.40 -8.78
N PHE A 230 2.39 44.50 -8.52
CA PHE A 230 2.96 44.01 -7.25
C PHE A 230 2.31 44.69 -6.03
N ASN A 231 1.99 45.98 -6.12
CA ASN A 231 1.45 46.74 -4.99
C ASN A 231 0.05 46.28 -4.58
N ASP A 232 -0.70 45.66 -5.49
CA ASP A 232 -2.06 45.20 -5.24
C ASP A 232 -2.13 43.80 -4.62
N VAL A 233 -1.03 43.02 -4.69
CA VAL A 233 -0.97 41.63 -4.22
C VAL A 233 -1.42 41.50 -2.76
N LEU A 234 -1.02 42.44 -1.91
CA LEU A 234 -1.39 42.41 -0.49
C LEU A 234 -2.91 42.45 -0.30
N GLN A 235 -3.58 43.41 -0.91
CA GLN A 235 -5.03 43.57 -0.73
C GLN A 235 -5.81 42.46 -1.45
N ILE A 236 -5.33 42.02 -2.61
CA ILE A 236 -5.96 40.95 -3.38
C ILE A 236 -5.85 39.61 -2.64
N PHE A 237 -4.65 39.23 -2.19
CA PHE A 237 -4.43 37.95 -1.49
C PHE A 237 -5.22 37.89 -0.18
N THR A 238 -5.16 38.94 0.66
CA THR A 238 -5.86 38.95 1.95
C THR A 238 -7.38 38.88 1.79
N LYS A 239 -7.97 39.66 0.87
CA LYS A 239 -9.42 39.68 0.65
C LYS A 239 -9.95 38.43 -0.05
N THR A 240 -9.18 37.86 -0.99
CA THR A 240 -9.57 36.59 -1.62
C THR A 240 -9.46 35.44 -0.63
N ALA A 241 -8.40 35.36 0.17
CA ALA A 241 -8.26 34.39 1.26
C ALA A 241 -9.42 34.45 2.26
N TYR A 242 -9.78 35.65 2.70
CA TYR A 242 -10.95 35.85 3.56
C TYR A 242 -12.26 35.39 2.89
N SER A 243 -12.47 35.77 1.62
CA SER A 243 -13.68 35.39 0.87
C SER A 243 -13.79 33.88 0.70
N THR A 244 -12.70 33.19 0.36
CA THR A 244 -12.72 31.73 0.14
C THR A 244 -12.96 30.90 1.40
N TYR A 245 -12.64 31.45 2.58
CA TYR A 245 -12.79 30.73 3.84
C TYR A 245 -14.22 30.83 4.38
N PHE A 246 -14.80 32.03 4.37
CA PHE A 246 -16.11 32.30 4.98
C PHE A 246 -17.29 32.27 4.02
N LYS A 247 -17.02 32.31 2.70
CA LYS A 247 -18.05 32.48 1.69
C LYS A 247 -17.96 31.36 0.66
N ASP A 248 -19.09 30.78 0.34
CA ASP A 248 -19.19 29.79 -0.74
C ASP A 248 -19.47 30.47 -2.07
N VAL A 249 -19.09 29.82 -3.17
CA VAL A 249 -19.39 30.28 -4.52
C VAL A 249 -20.90 30.15 -4.79
N VAL A 250 -21.51 31.21 -5.31
CA VAL A 250 -22.94 31.27 -5.68
C VAL A 250 -23.11 31.20 -7.20
N SER A 251 -22.23 31.89 -7.92
CA SER A 251 -22.24 31.98 -9.37
C SER A 251 -20.82 32.30 -9.86
N MET A 252 -20.47 31.74 -11.01
CA MET A 252 -19.23 32.02 -11.72
C MET A 252 -19.49 32.04 -13.21
N PHE A 253 -18.70 32.85 -13.92
CA PHE A 253 -18.76 32.95 -15.37
C PHE A 253 -17.37 33.22 -15.93
N ASP A 254 -17.09 32.64 -17.10
CA ASP A 254 -15.86 32.81 -17.86
C ASP A 254 -16.20 32.75 -19.36
N ASP A 255 -16.13 33.90 -20.05
CA ASP A 255 -16.32 34.03 -21.50
C ASP A 255 -15.25 34.94 -22.10
N THR A 256 -14.67 34.53 -23.22
CA THR A 256 -13.59 35.24 -23.91
C THR A 256 -14.09 36.30 -24.91
N SER A 257 -15.40 36.37 -25.15
CA SER A 257 -16.01 37.14 -26.26
C SER A 257 -17.20 38.04 -25.87
N ALA A 258 -17.62 38.04 -24.60
CA ALA A 258 -18.80 38.78 -24.16
C ALA A 258 -18.59 40.31 -24.14
N THR A 259 -19.55 41.07 -24.67
CA THR A 259 -19.63 42.54 -24.50
C THR A 259 -20.44 42.94 -23.27
N ARG A 260 -21.44 42.12 -22.94
CA ARG A 260 -22.30 42.20 -21.76
C ARG A 260 -22.71 40.79 -21.35
N TYR A 261 -22.79 40.53 -20.06
CA TYR A 261 -23.37 39.30 -19.54
C TYR A 261 -24.27 39.61 -18.35
N ALA A 262 -25.39 38.90 -18.26
CA ALA A 262 -26.32 38.98 -17.15
C ALA A 262 -26.76 37.58 -16.73
N GLU A 263 -26.71 37.30 -15.42
CA GLU A 263 -27.14 36.01 -14.86
C GLU A 263 -27.97 36.24 -13.59
N ASP A 264 -29.06 35.47 -13.48
CA ASP A 264 -29.91 35.43 -12.30
C ASP A 264 -29.31 34.48 -11.25
N MET A 265 -29.28 34.93 -10.01
CA MET A 265 -28.81 34.19 -8.85
C MET A 265 -29.78 34.32 -7.69
N VAL A 266 -29.80 33.33 -6.81
CA VAL A 266 -30.61 33.35 -5.59
C VAL A 266 -29.71 33.63 -4.39
N LEU A 267 -30.01 34.70 -3.66
CA LEU A 267 -29.22 35.20 -2.55
C LEU A 267 -29.98 35.08 -1.23
N SER A 268 -29.24 34.79 -0.16
CA SER A 268 -29.76 34.59 1.19
C SER A 268 -29.83 35.87 2.02
N GLY A 269 -29.56 37.03 1.41
CA GLY A 269 -29.49 38.29 2.12
C GLY A 269 -28.29 38.34 3.06
N ARG A 270 -27.13 37.81 2.63
CA ARG A 270 -25.88 37.86 3.39
C ARG A 270 -24.81 38.69 2.67
N ASN A 271 -23.66 38.86 3.30
CA ASN A 271 -22.57 39.64 2.71
C ASN A 271 -21.98 38.93 1.48
N LEU A 272 -21.83 39.69 0.40
CA LEU A 272 -21.32 39.20 -0.88
C LEU A 272 -19.90 39.72 -1.13
N SER A 273 -19.07 38.90 -1.76
CA SER A 273 -17.85 39.32 -2.44
C SER A 273 -18.03 39.04 -3.92
N ILE A 274 -17.71 39.98 -4.79
CA ILE A 274 -17.76 39.78 -6.23
C ILE A 274 -16.41 40.16 -6.81
N SER A 275 -15.72 39.18 -7.36
CA SER A 275 -14.46 39.39 -8.06
C SER A 275 -14.70 39.33 -9.55
N VAL A 276 -14.18 40.32 -10.28
CA VAL A 276 -14.33 40.43 -11.73
C VAL A 276 -12.95 40.68 -12.35
N THR A 277 -12.62 39.94 -13.40
CA THR A 277 -11.44 40.13 -14.23
C THR A 277 -11.87 40.38 -15.68
N GLY A 278 -11.24 41.33 -16.37
CA GLY A 278 -11.46 41.56 -17.79
C GLY A 278 -10.51 42.61 -18.38
N ASN A 279 -10.49 42.77 -19.70
CA ASN A 279 -9.52 43.65 -20.37
C ASN A 279 -9.67 45.13 -19.97
N THR A 280 -10.90 45.60 -19.74
CA THR A 280 -11.23 46.93 -19.20
C THR A 280 -12.64 46.87 -18.59
N ILE A 281 -12.76 47.02 -17.26
CA ILE A 281 -14.04 46.85 -16.55
C ILE A 281 -14.77 48.19 -16.46
N ILE A 282 -16.01 48.30 -16.99
CA ILE A 282 -16.91 49.42 -16.69
C ILE A 282 -18.26 48.93 -16.22
N SER A 283 -18.61 49.36 -15.01
CA SER A 283 -19.91 49.18 -14.34
C SER A 283 -20.30 47.71 -14.11
N LEU A 284 -20.19 47.30 -12.84
CA LEU A 284 -20.92 46.17 -12.29
C LEU A 284 -22.25 46.70 -11.74
N SER A 285 -23.36 46.05 -12.09
CA SER A 285 -24.68 46.38 -11.53
C SER A 285 -25.39 45.12 -11.07
N ILE A 286 -26.13 45.22 -9.97
CA ILE A 286 -26.99 44.15 -9.45
C ILE A 286 -28.41 44.72 -9.38
N ASN A 287 -29.33 44.14 -10.15
CA ASN A 287 -30.74 44.57 -10.22
C ASN A 287 -31.54 44.09 -9.01
N ALA A 288 -31.15 44.57 -7.83
CA ALA A 288 -31.90 44.32 -6.62
C ALA A 288 -32.33 45.57 -5.87
N LYS A 289 -31.89 46.78 -6.29
CA LYS A 289 -32.30 48.10 -5.75
C LYS A 289 -31.59 49.32 -6.38
N ASP A 290 -31.29 49.35 -7.68
CA ASP A 290 -30.57 50.47 -8.34
C ASP A 290 -29.30 50.94 -7.57
N MET A 291 -28.58 50.00 -6.95
CA MET A 291 -27.39 50.32 -6.15
C MET A 291 -26.15 50.44 -7.05
N THR A 292 -25.50 51.60 -6.99
CA THR A 292 -24.18 51.81 -7.59
C THR A 292 -23.12 51.11 -6.74
N LEU A 293 -22.53 50.04 -7.26
CA LEU A 293 -21.47 49.30 -6.56
C LEU A 293 -20.13 50.03 -6.67
N VAL A 294 -19.48 50.25 -5.52
CA VAL A 294 -18.12 50.80 -5.46
C VAL A 294 -17.16 49.65 -5.19
N PRO A 295 -16.11 49.46 -6.01
CA PRO A 295 -15.14 48.40 -5.79
C PRO A 295 -14.29 48.70 -4.55
N SER A 296 -14.05 47.66 -3.75
CA SER A 296 -13.16 47.69 -2.58
C SER A 296 -11.69 47.57 -2.97
N VAL A 297 -11.40 46.94 -4.11
CA VAL A 297 -10.10 46.91 -4.79
C VAL A 297 -10.39 47.08 -6.27
N GLN A 298 -9.64 47.95 -6.95
CA GLN A 298 -9.77 48.17 -8.39
C GLN A 298 -8.39 48.36 -9.02
N THR A 299 -8.13 47.59 -10.07
CA THR A 299 -7.01 47.74 -11.01
C THR A 299 -7.60 47.91 -12.42
N ASP A 300 -6.74 48.07 -13.43
CA ASP A 300 -7.19 48.18 -14.83
C ASP A 300 -7.94 46.92 -15.32
N GLN A 301 -7.59 45.75 -14.77
CA GLN A 301 -8.08 44.45 -15.24
C GLN A 301 -8.81 43.64 -14.18
N TYR A 302 -8.87 44.11 -12.93
CA TYR A 302 -9.48 43.41 -11.81
C TYR A 302 -10.28 44.36 -10.93
N ALA A 303 -11.44 43.93 -10.49
CA ALA A 303 -12.20 44.62 -9.45
C ALA A 303 -12.77 43.61 -8.45
N LEU A 304 -12.71 43.97 -7.17
CA LEU A 304 -13.35 43.22 -6.09
C LEU A 304 -14.35 44.11 -5.35
N TYR A 305 -15.61 43.72 -5.36
CA TYR A 305 -16.70 44.40 -4.68
C TYR A 305 -17.06 43.65 -3.41
N GLU A 306 -17.17 44.37 -2.30
CA GLU A 306 -17.74 43.86 -1.06
C GLU A 306 -19.10 44.52 -0.88
N VAL A 307 -20.15 43.71 -0.95
CA VAL A 307 -21.52 44.21 -1.01
C VAL A 307 -22.24 43.81 0.28
N PRO A 308 -22.59 44.76 1.17
CA PRO A 308 -23.14 44.46 2.48
C PRO A 308 -24.63 44.09 2.40
N LEU A 309 -24.99 42.88 2.85
CA LEU A 309 -26.35 42.39 3.07
C LEU A 309 -27.42 42.86 2.04
N VAL A 310 -27.24 42.51 0.75
CA VAL A 310 -27.87 43.28 -0.33
C VAL A 310 -29.21 42.75 -0.86
N VAL A 311 -29.50 41.46 -0.85
CA VAL A 311 -30.78 40.96 -1.42
C VAL A 311 -31.17 39.63 -0.82
N ASN A 312 -32.40 39.51 -0.34
CA ASN A 312 -33.00 38.23 -0.03
C ASN A 312 -33.93 37.86 -1.21
N GLY A 313 -33.62 36.77 -1.91
CA GLY A 313 -34.34 36.32 -3.11
C GLY A 313 -33.52 36.43 -4.40
N SER A 314 -34.21 36.53 -5.54
CA SER A 314 -33.57 36.58 -6.86
C SER A 314 -32.89 37.93 -7.12
N ALA A 315 -31.67 37.90 -7.65
CA ALA A 315 -30.92 39.06 -8.09
C ALA A 315 -30.28 38.78 -9.45
N THR A 316 -30.25 39.79 -10.33
CA THR A 316 -29.53 39.68 -11.62
C THR A 316 -28.22 40.44 -11.52
N LEU A 317 -27.09 39.76 -11.68
CA LEU A 317 -25.79 40.40 -11.84
C LEU A 317 -25.61 40.76 -13.31
N SER A 318 -25.17 41.97 -13.61
CA SER A 318 -24.85 42.42 -14.97
C SER A 318 -23.47 43.04 -15.03
N VAL A 319 -22.63 42.52 -15.93
CA VAL A 319 -21.27 43.00 -16.19
C VAL A 319 -21.21 43.59 -17.61
N LYS A 320 -20.55 44.75 -17.77
CA LYS A 320 -20.36 45.40 -19.07
C LYS A 320 -18.88 45.72 -19.30
N SER A 321 -18.43 45.58 -20.55
CA SER A 321 -17.08 45.97 -20.98
C SER A 321 -16.96 47.50 -21.13
N ALA A 322 -15.78 48.06 -20.84
CA ALA A 322 -15.50 49.49 -20.84
C ALA A 322 -15.87 50.27 -22.10
N ASN A 323 -15.61 49.67 -23.25
CA ASN A 323 -15.69 50.39 -24.51
C ASN A 323 -16.79 49.83 -25.43
N GLY A 324 -17.68 48.98 -24.91
CA GLY A 324 -18.62 48.20 -25.72
C GLY A 324 -17.93 47.23 -26.69
N MET A 325 -16.61 47.08 -26.59
CA MET A 325 -15.81 46.16 -27.41
C MET A 325 -15.85 44.76 -26.79
N PRO A 326 -16.00 43.70 -27.62
CA PRO A 326 -15.91 42.31 -27.16
C PRO A 326 -14.57 42.07 -26.46
N GLY A 327 -14.60 41.41 -25.31
CA GLY A 327 -13.39 41.06 -24.59
C GLY A 327 -13.67 40.01 -23.51
N PRO A 328 -12.62 39.36 -22.99
CA PRO A 328 -12.79 38.36 -21.96
C PRO A 328 -13.32 38.97 -20.67
N ILE A 329 -14.34 38.33 -20.10
CA ILE A 329 -14.94 38.64 -18.81
C ILE A 329 -14.98 37.35 -17.98
N SER A 330 -14.40 37.41 -16.79
CA SER A 330 -14.45 36.38 -15.77
C SER A 330 -14.98 36.97 -14.48
N TYR A 331 -15.89 36.30 -13.78
CA TYR A 331 -16.27 36.71 -12.43
C TYR A 331 -16.54 35.54 -11.51
N ARG A 332 -16.43 35.81 -10.21
CA ARG A 332 -16.81 34.93 -9.10
C ARG A 332 -17.65 35.70 -8.10
N VAL A 333 -18.79 35.14 -7.72
CA VAL A 333 -19.66 35.66 -6.67
C VAL A 333 -19.58 34.71 -5.49
N TRP A 334 -19.15 35.22 -4.34
CA TRP A 334 -19.21 34.49 -3.08
C TRP A 334 -20.21 35.12 -2.13
N GLU A 335 -20.93 34.29 -1.39
CA GLU A 335 -21.84 34.72 -0.33
C GLU A 335 -21.47 34.04 0.98
N TYR A 336 -21.48 34.80 2.07
CA TYR A 336 -21.24 34.25 3.40
C TYR A 336 -22.18 33.08 3.70
N SER A 337 -21.63 31.99 4.23
CA SER A 337 -22.37 30.74 4.43
C SER A 337 -22.22 30.21 5.85
N ASP A 338 -23.36 29.89 6.49
CA ASP A 338 -23.37 29.23 7.81
C ASP A 338 -23.24 27.72 7.70
N ALA A 339 -23.23 27.14 6.49
CA ALA A 339 -23.11 25.70 6.26
C ALA A 339 -22.15 25.42 5.10
N ASP A 340 -21.27 24.44 5.30
CA ASP A 340 -20.48 23.84 4.24
C ASP A 340 -21.24 22.68 3.62
N ILE A 341 -21.32 22.66 2.29
CA ILE A 341 -21.87 21.54 1.53
C ILE A 341 -20.75 20.69 0.94
N PHE A 342 -20.66 19.43 1.30
CA PHE A 342 -19.77 18.45 0.66
C PHE A 342 -20.60 17.53 -0.22
N LEU A 343 -20.31 17.50 -1.52
CA LEU A 343 -20.99 16.63 -2.49
C LEU A 343 -20.22 15.33 -2.71
N GLY A 344 -20.95 14.25 -2.92
CA GLY A 344 -20.44 12.92 -3.26
C GLY A 344 -21.44 12.16 -4.12
N TYR A 345 -21.03 11.01 -4.63
CA TYR A 345 -21.79 10.15 -5.53
C TYR A 345 -21.70 8.70 -5.07
N VAL A 346 -22.84 8.03 -4.98
CA VAL A 346 -22.94 6.62 -4.55
C VAL A 346 -23.71 5.81 -5.57
N THR A 347 -23.33 4.57 -5.82
CA THR A 347 -24.09 3.67 -6.71
C THR A 347 -25.23 2.94 -6.00
N ASP A 348 -25.18 2.86 -4.66
CA ASP A 348 -26.21 2.30 -3.78
C ASP A 348 -26.46 3.28 -2.62
N LEU A 349 -27.71 3.70 -2.42
CA LEU A 349 -28.10 4.65 -1.37
C LEU A 349 -27.88 4.12 0.06
N ASN A 350 -27.67 2.81 0.23
CA ASN A 350 -27.34 2.19 1.52
C ASN A 350 -25.84 2.17 1.82
N ASN A 351 -25.00 2.50 0.84
CA ASN A 351 -23.56 2.60 1.01
C ASN A 351 -23.20 4.04 1.40
N ASP A 352 -22.37 4.19 2.42
CA ASP A 352 -21.81 5.48 2.82
C ASP A 352 -20.38 5.69 2.33
N VAL A 353 -19.82 4.69 1.64
CA VAL A 353 -18.62 4.85 0.80
C VAL A 353 -19.04 5.52 -0.51
N TYR A 354 -18.53 6.73 -0.74
CA TYR A 354 -18.86 7.58 -1.87
C TYR A 354 -17.62 7.87 -2.72
N ASP A 355 -17.83 8.06 -4.01
CA ASP A 355 -16.88 8.72 -4.89
C ASP A 355 -17.18 10.22 -4.91
N ILE A 356 -16.14 11.06 -5.03
CA ILE A 356 -16.31 12.53 -5.06
C ILE A 356 -16.74 13.01 -6.46
N LEU A 357 -16.49 12.18 -7.47
CA LEU A 357 -16.75 12.47 -8.88
C LEU A 357 -17.60 11.36 -9.51
N PRO A 358 -18.62 11.69 -10.31
CA PRO A 358 -19.42 10.70 -11.02
C PRO A 358 -18.64 10.15 -12.21
N THR A 359 -18.94 8.91 -12.60
CA THR A 359 -18.37 8.28 -13.80
C THR A 359 -19.37 8.38 -14.95
N PHE A 360 -18.90 8.74 -16.14
CA PHE A 360 -19.73 8.90 -17.34
C PHE A 360 -20.47 7.60 -17.66
N ARG A 361 -21.77 7.72 -17.93
CA ARG A 361 -22.72 6.61 -18.15
C ARG A 361 -22.79 5.57 -17.01
N ILE A 362 -22.21 5.83 -15.85
CA ILE A 362 -22.49 5.06 -14.64
C ILE A 362 -23.53 5.82 -13.84
N SER A 363 -24.67 5.19 -13.69
CA SER A 363 -25.75 5.64 -12.82
C SER A 363 -25.27 5.72 -11.36
N SER A 364 -25.39 6.92 -10.77
CA SER A 364 -25.04 7.21 -9.38
C SER A 364 -26.04 8.19 -8.77
N TYR A 365 -26.21 8.15 -7.46
CA TYR A 365 -27.00 9.11 -6.70
C TYR A 365 -26.09 10.17 -6.13
N ALA A 366 -26.43 11.43 -6.36
CA ALA A 366 -25.75 12.54 -5.68
C ALA A 366 -26.17 12.54 -4.20
N VAL A 367 -25.20 12.58 -3.31
CA VAL A 367 -25.39 12.68 -1.87
C VAL A 367 -24.63 13.90 -1.35
N ALA A 368 -25.12 14.51 -0.27
CA ALA A 368 -24.43 15.64 0.37
C ALA A 368 -24.35 15.51 1.89
N LYS A 369 -23.26 16.06 2.44
CA LYS A 369 -23.06 16.34 3.86
C LYS A 369 -23.12 17.84 4.10
N PHE A 370 -23.84 18.26 5.14
CA PHE A 370 -23.93 19.66 5.56
C PHE A 370 -23.26 19.85 6.92
N SER A 371 -22.33 20.81 7.02
CA SER A 371 -21.56 21.08 8.25
C SER A 371 -21.65 22.55 8.67
N PRO A 372 -22.23 22.89 9.86
CA PRO A 372 -22.95 22.01 10.78
C PRO A 372 -24.27 21.52 10.15
N MET A 373 -24.88 20.49 10.74
CA MET A 373 -26.21 20.03 10.33
C MET A 373 -27.24 21.12 10.63
N ILE A 374 -27.57 21.92 9.62
CA ILE A 374 -28.70 22.85 9.66
C ILE A 374 -29.94 22.06 9.20
N GLY A 375 -31.09 22.29 9.86
CA GLY A 375 -32.38 21.74 9.42
C GLY A 375 -32.82 22.39 8.11
N LEU A 376 -32.27 21.91 7.00
CA LEU A 376 -32.56 22.42 5.66
C LEU A 376 -33.89 21.84 5.17
N GLY A 377 -34.72 22.67 4.55
CA GLY A 377 -35.93 22.22 3.86
C GLY A 377 -35.61 21.39 2.61
N THR A 378 -36.61 21.06 1.80
CA THR A 378 -36.39 20.41 0.50
C THR A 378 -35.48 21.29 -0.37
N MET A 379 -34.35 20.74 -0.78
CA MET A 379 -33.38 21.35 -1.68
C MET A 379 -33.55 20.80 -3.09
N LEU A 380 -33.13 21.61 -4.07
CA LEU A 380 -33.08 21.28 -5.48
C LEU A 380 -31.61 21.29 -5.92
N LEU A 381 -31.13 20.15 -6.42
CA LEU A 381 -29.85 20.05 -7.09
C LEU A 381 -30.05 20.08 -8.61
N ILE A 382 -29.31 20.97 -9.25
CA ILE A 382 -29.35 21.25 -10.69
C ILE A 382 -27.97 20.97 -11.26
N ILE A 383 -27.86 20.06 -12.22
CA ILE A 383 -26.60 19.78 -12.95
C ILE A 383 -26.74 20.28 -14.38
N ASP A 384 -25.70 20.98 -14.86
CA ASP A 384 -25.53 21.34 -16.27
C ASP A 384 -26.70 22.17 -16.84
N GLN A 385 -26.91 23.39 -16.31
CA GLN A 385 -27.90 24.35 -16.82
C GLN A 385 -29.32 23.74 -16.98
N ASP A 386 -29.86 23.18 -15.90
CA ASP A 386 -31.20 22.59 -15.82
C ASP A 386 -31.42 21.24 -16.54
N GLN A 387 -30.37 20.60 -17.06
CA GLN A 387 -30.50 19.25 -17.66
C GLN A 387 -30.98 18.21 -16.65
N TYR A 388 -30.51 18.28 -15.40
CA TYR A 388 -30.94 17.37 -14.34
C TYR A 388 -31.39 18.17 -13.13
N GLN A 389 -32.64 17.93 -12.70
CA GLN A 389 -33.23 18.54 -11.52
C GLN A 389 -33.72 17.46 -10.57
N VAL A 390 -33.12 17.39 -9.39
CA VAL A 390 -33.41 16.37 -8.37
C VAL A 390 -33.65 17.03 -7.02
N PHE A 391 -34.57 16.46 -6.25
CA PHE A 391 -34.95 16.99 -4.95
C PHE A 391 -34.30 16.19 -3.83
N SER A 392 -33.98 16.88 -2.75
CA SER A 392 -33.31 16.26 -1.61
C SER A 392 -34.26 15.41 -0.76
N LYS A 393 -33.77 14.29 -0.26
CA LYS A 393 -34.35 13.53 0.86
C LYS A 393 -33.31 13.32 1.97
N PRO A 394 -33.74 13.23 3.24
CA PRO A 394 -32.83 12.91 4.34
C PRO A 394 -32.42 11.43 4.30
N ARG A 395 -31.14 11.15 4.55
CA ARG A 395 -30.62 9.80 4.78
C ARG A 395 -30.60 9.46 6.28
N PRO A 396 -30.53 8.17 6.67
CA PRO A 396 -30.40 7.77 8.07
C PRO A 396 -29.23 8.45 8.79
N THR A 397 -29.36 8.70 10.10
CA THR A 397 -28.32 9.35 10.93
C THR A 397 -27.02 8.55 11.04
N SER A 398 -27.05 7.28 10.65
CA SER A 398 -25.85 6.42 10.53
C SER A 398 -24.96 6.78 9.33
N CYS A 399 -25.45 7.56 8.37
CA CYS A 399 -24.69 7.92 7.16
C CYS A 399 -23.98 9.26 7.36
N THR A 400 -22.68 9.33 7.07
CA THR A 400 -21.87 10.56 7.10
C THR A 400 -22.40 11.58 6.09
N TYR A 401 -22.88 11.12 4.93
CA TYR A 401 -23.63 11.93 3.98
C TYR A 401 -25.12 11.85 4.29
N ASN A 402 -25.64 12.90 4.91
CA ASN A 402 -26.97 12.90 5.53
C ASN A 402 -28.12 13.29 4.58
N VAL A 403 -27.83 13.59 3.32
CA VAL A 403 -28.81 13.97 2.30
C VAL A 403 -28.54 13.21 1.01
N GLU A 404 -29.60 12.71 0.37
CA GLU A 404 -29.59 12.18 -1.00
C GLU A 404 -30.39 13.09 -1.93
N PHE A 405 -30.06 13.12 -3.21
CA PHE A 405 -30.83 13.81 -4.25
C PHE A 405 -31.38 12.81 -5.26
N ILE A 406 -32.71 12.79 -5.41
CA ILE A 406 -33.41 11.86 -6.30
C ILE A 406 -34.49 12.57 -7.14
N THR A 407 -34.91 11.96 -8.25
CA THR A 407 -35.97 12.50 -9.12
C THR A 407 -37.37 12.27 -8.50
N VAL A 408 -38.34 13.11 -8.85
CA VAL A 408 -39.69 13.12 -8.23
C VAL A 408 -40.54 11.93 -8.66
N ASP A 409 -40.29 11.37 -9.84
CA ASP A 409 -41.19 10.41 -10.50
C ASP A 409 -40.72 8.94 -10.41
N ALA A 410 -39.47 8.68 -9.99
CA ALA A 410 -38.91 7.37 -9.65
C ALA A 410 -37.53 7.60 -9.01
N PRO A 411 -36.99 6.77 -8.10
CA PRO A 411 -35.62 6.89 -7.61
C PRO A 411 -34.61 6.45 -8.68
N GLU A 412 -34.59 7.11 -9.84
CA GLU A 412 -33.65 6.78 -10.89
C GLU A 412 -32.29 7.46 -10.64
N PRO A 413 -31.19 6.70 -10.68
CA PRO A 413 -29.85 7.23 -10.48
C PRO A 413 -29.41 8.15 -11.63
N LEU A 414 -28.71 9.23 -11.29
CA LEU A 414 -28.14 10.19 -12.23
C LEU A 414 -26.94 9.57 -12.96
N ALA A 415 -27.02 9.43 -14.27
CA ALA A 415 -25.86 9.12 -15.10
C ALA A 415 -25.26 10.42 -15.63
N CYS A 416 -23.95 10.64 -15.43
CA CYS A 416 -23.33 11.77 -16.11
C CYS A 416 -23.18 11.47 -17.61
N MET A 417 -23.69 12.38 -18.45
CA MET A 417 -23.77 12.20 -19.90
C MET A 417 -22.77 13.02 -20.72
N LYS A 418 -21.91 13.83 -20.09
CA LYS A 418 -20.81 14.55 -20.75
C LYS A 418 -19.48 13.94 -20.38
N ARG A 419 -18.75 13.42 -21.35
CA ARG A 419 -17.49 12.69 -21.16
C ARG A 419 -16.34 13.68 -20.93
N GLU A 420 -15.47 13.43 -19.95
CA GLU A 420 -14.23 14.21 -19.71
C GLU A 420 -14.50 15.72 -19.59
N GLN A 421 -15.64 16.07 -19.00
CA GLN A 421 -16.07 17.46 -18.91
C GLN A 421 -16.50 17.77 -17.49
N ALA A 422 -16.06 18.94 -17.01
CA ALA A 422 -16.56 19.47 -15.76
C ALA A 422 -17.91 20.16 -15.97
N LEU A 423 -18.82 19.93 -15.04
CA LEU A 423 -20.20 20.40 -15.06
C LEU A 423 -20.47 21.28 -13.84
N PRO A 424 -21.14 22.42 -14.02
CA PRO A 424 -21.62 23.20 -12.90
C PRO A 424 -22.75 22.46 -12.19
N VAL A 425 -22.69 22.42 -10.87
CA VAL A 425 -23.73 21.90 -9.99
C VAL A 425 -24.22 23.05 -9.11
N PHE A 426 -25.52 23.34 -9.21
CA PHE A 426 -26.19 24.31 -8.35
C PHE A 426 -27.04 23.59 -7.33
N ILE A 427 -26.92 23.97 -6.06
CA ILE A 427 -27.80 23.51 -4.99
C ILE A 427 -28.58 24.71 -4.50
N LYS A 428 -29.89 24.67 -4.67
CA LYS A 428 -30.83 25.70 -4.23
C LYS A 428 -31.69 25.16 -3.09
N GLY A 429 -31.98 25.98 -2.09
CA GLY A 429 -32.79 25.54 -0.96
C GLY A 429 -33.22 26.68 -0.06
N LEU A 430 -33.78 26.33 1.09
CA LEU A 430 -34.14 27.26 2.16
C LEU A 430 -33.37 26.90 3.43
N TYR A 431 -32.81 27.92 4.09
CA TYR A 431 -32.32 27.82 5.46
C TYR A 431 -33.49 27.64 6.45
N THR A 432 -33.19 27.34 7.71
CA THR A 432 -34.17 27.19 8.80
C THR A 432 -35.01 28.46 9.01
N ASP A 433 -34.44 29.63 8.78
CA ASP A 433 -35.11 30.94 8.85
C ASP A 433 -35.93 31.28 7.59
N LYS A 434 -36.07 30.33 6.66
CA LYS A 434 -36.75 30.45 5.36
C LYS A 434 -36.07 31.40 4.37
N SER A 435 -34.85 31.86 4.63
CA SER A 435 -34.07 32.56 3.61
C SER A 435 -33.63 31.58 2.51
N PRO A 436 -33.76 31.94 1.22
CA PRO A 436 -33.35 31.08 0.13
C PRO A 436 -31.84 31.14 -0.05
N PHE A 437 -31.22 30.06 -0.49
CA PHE A 437 -29.81 30.05 -0.82
C PHE A 437 -29.55 29.34 -2.15
N GLN A 438 -28.46 29.72 -2.79
CA GLN A 438 -27.87 29.01 -3.92
C GLN A 438 -26.38 28.83 -3.68
N ARG A 439 -25.88 27.63 -3.96
CA ARG A 439 -24.45 27.30 -3.96
C ARG A 439 -24.08 26.68 -5.28
N MET A 440 -22.93 27.05 -5.81
CA MET A 440 -22.38 26.52 -7.03
C MET A 440 -21.07 25.79 -6.72
N MET A 441 -20.93 24.61 -7.30
CA MET A 441 -19.69 23.84 -7.30
C MET A 441 -19.48 23.22 -8.67
N THR A 442 -18.30 22.68 -8.91
CA THR A 442 -18.00 21.96 -10.14
C THR A 442 -17.83 20.48 -9.84
N THR A 443 -18.41 19.64 -10.68
CA THR A 443 -18.14 18.20 -10.69
C THR A 443 -17.46 17.83 -12.02
N TYR A 444 -16.83 16.67 -12.11
CA TYR A 444 -16.17 16.22 -13.33
C TYR A 444 -16.58 14.80 -13.66
N CYS A 445 -17.06 14.62 -14.88
CA CYS A 445 -17.55 13.34 -15.31
C CYS A 445 -16.43 12.50 -15.89
N LEU A 446 -15.93 11.61 -15.05
CA LEU A 446 -14.83 10.72 -15.38
C LEU A 446 -15.26 9.84 -16.56
N ALA A 447 -14.59 9.91 -17.69
CA ALA A 447 -14.87 8.95 -18.75
C ALA A 447 -14.56 7.53 -18.26
N PRO A 448 -15.49 6.56 -18.33
CA PRO A 448 -15.07 5.20 -18.56
C PRO A 448 -14.39 5.22 -19.93
N GLN A 449 -13.19 4.66 -19.98
CA GLN A 449 -12.55 4.27 -21.23
C GLN A 449 -13.62 3.68 -22.19
N GLN A 450 -13.74 4.25 -23.40
CA GLN A 450 -14.91 4.21 -24.30
C GLN A 450 -15.50 2.80 -24.48
N ARG A 451 -16.75 2.56 -24.02
CA ARG A 451 -17.41 1.24 -24.05
C ARG A 451 -18.03 0.94 -25.42
N ASN A 452 -17.52 -0.06 -26.12
CA ASN A 452 -18.11 -0.63 -27.33
C ASN A 452 -19.45 -1.35 -27.04
N CYS A 453 -20.31 -1.51 -28.06
CA CYS A 453 -21.43 -2.44 -27.96
C CYS A 453 -20.90 -3.83 -27.58
N GLN A 454 -21.45 -4.40 -26.53
CA GLN A 454 -21.10 -5.72 -26.01
C GLN A 454 -21.70 -6.81 -26.91
N ASN A 455 -21.24 -8.05 -26.77
CA ASN A 455 -21.85 -9.24 -27.39
C ASN A 455 -22.16 -9.11 -28.91
N ASN A 456 -21.21 -8.55 -29.68
CA ASN A 456 -21.35 -8.31 -31.12
C ASN A 456 -22.55 -7.41 -31.51
N GLY A 457 -22.94 -6.45 -30.67
CA GLY A 457 -23.81 -5.36 -31.09
C GLY A 457 -23.11 -4.42 -32.07
N THR A 458 -23.85 -3.78 -32.98
CA THR A 458 -23.31 -2.79 -33.93
C THR A 458 -24.10 -1.49 -33.83
N HIS A 459 -23.46 -0.33 -33.89
CA HIS A 459 -24.18 0.94 -33.77
C HIS A 459 -25.05 1.22 -35.02
N ASP A 460 -26.30 1.67 -34.80
CA ASP A 460 -27.16 2.19 -35.86
C ASP A 460 -26.72 3.60 -36.30
N ALA A 461 -27.34 4.13 -37.36
CA ALA A 461 -27.04 5.46 -37.90
C ALA A 461 -27.33 6.61 -36.91
N ALA A 462 -28.02 6.34 -35.79
CA ALA A 462 -28.28 7.29 -34.72
C ALA A 462 -27.38 7.07 -33.48
N GLY A 463 -26.41 6.15 -33.54
CA GLY A 463 -25.44 5.89 -32.47
C GLY A 463 -25.94 4.97 -31.35
N ARG A 464 -27.02 4.20 -31.57
CA ARG A 464 -27.54 3.22 -30.60
C ARG A 464 -27.08 1.81 -30.96
N CYS A 465 -26.75 0.96 -29.98
CA CYS A 465 -26.33 -0.41 -30.26
C CYS A 465 -27.49 -1.28 -30.76
N LYS A 466 -27.29 -1.88 -31.93
CA LYS A 466 -28.14 -2.90 -32.54
C LYS A 466 -27.57 -4.26 -32.23
N CYS A 467 -28.26 -5.01 -31.38
CA CYS A 467 -27.75 -6.26 -30.81
C CYS A 467 -27.86 -7.45 -31.76
N SER A 468 -26.91 -8.37 -31.62
CA SER A 468 -26.99 -9.69 -32.24
C SER A 468 -28.18 -10.48 -31.67
N PRO A 469 -28.76 -11.46 -32.39
CA PRO A 469 -30.08 -12.05 -32.08
C PRO A 469 -30.25 -12.67 -30.68
N CYS A 470 -29.15 -12.99 -30.00
CA CYS A 470 -29.14 -13.58 -28.67
C CYS A 470 -28.87 -12.54 -27.55
N PHE A 471 -28.92 -11.24 -27.84
CA PHE A 471 -28.60 -10.20 -26.86
C PHE A 471 -29.55 -8.99 -26.96
N THR A 472 -29.77 -8.32 -25.84
CA THR A 472 -30.60 -7.13 -25.67
C THR A 472 -29.92 -6.14 -24.72
N GLY A 473 -30.52 -4.97 -24.51
CA GLY A 473 -29.94 -3.85 -23.75
C GLY A 473 -29.35 -2.76 -24.63
N ASN A 474 -29.10 -1.58 -24.05
CA ASN A 474 -28.73 -0.37 -24.81
C ASN A 474 -27.31 -0.43 -25.39
N LEU A 475 -26.48 -1.33 -24.87
CA LEU A 475 -25.16 -1.70 -25.35
C LEU A 475 -25.05 -3.20 -25.64
N CYS A 476 -26.17 -3.93 -25.75
CA CYS A 476 -26.18 -5.39 -25.98
C CYS A 476 -25.58 -6.22 -24.85
N GLU A 477 -25.60 -5.69 -23.65
CA GLU A 477 -25.04 -6.25 -22.42
C GLU A 477 -25.81 -7.46 -21.86
N THR A 478 -27.06 -7.65 -22.29
CA THR A 478 -27.94 -8.68 -21.72
C THR A 478 -28.09 -9.85 -22.68
N SER A 479 -27.79 -11.08 -22.27
CA SER A 479 -28.07 -12.27 -23.10
C SER A 479 -29.55 -12.66 -23.05
N ILE A 480 -30.12 -12.98 -24.21
CA ILE A 480 -31.44 -13.57 -24.35
C ILE A 480 -31.24 -15.08 -24.31
N CYS A 481 -31.65 -15.73 -23.23
CA CYS A 481 -31.71 -17.19 -23.15
C CYS A 481 -32.82 -17.70 -24.08
N VAL A 482 -32.51 -17.94 -25.36
CA VAL A 482 -33.42 -18.61 -26.29
C VAL A 482 -33.07 -20.09 -26.35
N LYS A 483 -34.01 -20.92 -25.89
CA LYS A 483 -34.04 -22.36 -26.14
C LYS A 483 -34.16 -22.60 -27.65
N GLY A 484 -33.15 -23.25 -28.24
CA GLY A 484 -33.24 -24.02 -29.49
C GLY A 484 -33.29 -23.22 -30.79
N ASP A 485 -32.18 -23.22 -31.54
CA ASP A 485 -32.02 -23.84 -32.88
C ASP A 485 -30.96 -23.13 -33.75
N ASN A 486 -30.21 -23.96 -34.47
CA ASN A 486 -29.15 -23.66 -35.45
C ASN A 486 -29.44 -22.47 -36.36
N LEU A 487 -28.40 -21.72 -36.78
CA LEU A 487 -28.20 -21.35 -38.19
C LEU A 487 -26.76 -20.85 -38.49
N ASP A 488 -26.34 -21.21 -39.70
CA ASP A 488 -25.04 -21.24 -40.37
C ASP A 488 -24.57 -19.85 -40.88
N PHE A 489 -23.26 -19.58 -40.93
CA PHE A 489 -22.71 -18.35 -41.55
C PHE A 489 -21.42 -18.60 -42.35
N ASN A 490 -21.61 -18.80 -43.66
CA ASN A 490 -20.59 -18.61 -44.69
C ASN A 490 -20.95 -17.39 -45.55
N ALA A 491 -20.25 -16.25 -45.36
CA ALA A 491 -20.07 -15.23 -46.40
C ALA A 491 -18.94 -14.22 -46.04
N LYS A 492 -17.87 -14.24 -46.85
CA LYS A 492 -16.68 -13.38 -46.81
C LYS A 492 -16.97 -11.91 -47.12
N ARG A 493 -16.35 -10.98 -46.37
CA ARG A 493 -15.40 -9.96 -46.90
C ARG A 493 -14.66 -9.21 -45.79
N GLN A 494 -13.33 -9.33 -45.81
CA GLN A 494 -12.35 -8.64 -44.96
C GLN A 494 -12.18 -7.16 -45.35
N ALA A 495 -11.97 -6.29 -44.35
CA ALA A 495 -11.05 -5.16 -44.43
C ALA A 495 -10.65 -4.71 -43.00
N ASN A 496 -9.44 -5.12 -42.58
CA ASN A 496 -8.56 -4.55 -41.54
C ASN A 496 -9.17 -3.65 -40.46
N ILE A 497 -9.52 -4.26 -39.32
CA ILE A 497 -9.32 -3.64 -38.00
C ILE A 497 -8.53 -4.69 -37.20
N ARG A 498 -7.26 -4.40 -36.93
CA ARG A 498 -6.54 -5.12 -35.87
C ARG A 498 -7.17 -4.64 -34.57
N ASP A 499 -7.74 -5.55 -33.80
CA ASP A 499 -8.23 -5.31 -32.46
C ASP A 499 -7.06 -4.74 -31.63
N GLU A 500 -7.07 -3.43 -31.35
CA GLU A 500 -6.15 -2.85 -30.37
C GLU A 500 -6.50 -3.45 -29.01
N ALA A 501 -5.58 -4.23 -28.46
CA ALA A 501 -5.72 -4.88 -27.16
C ALA A 501 -5.92 -3.80 -26.08
N THR A 502 -7.16 -3.65 -25.62
CA THR A 502 -7.54 -2.69 -24.58
C THR A 502 -7.51 -3.37 -23.22
N CYS A 503 -6.78 -2.77 -22.26
CA CYS A 503 -6.70 -3.31 -20.90
C CYS A 503 -7.98 -3.04 -20.10
N SER A 504 -8.49 -4.05 -19.39
CA SER A 504 -9.70 -4.01 -18.57
C SER A 504 -9.51 -3.22 -17.27
N SER A 505 -8.31 -3.27 -16.70
CA SER A 505 -7.90 -2.55 -15.49
C SER A 505 -6.40 -2.33 -15.51
N LYS A 506 -5.95 -1.10 -15.26
CA LYS A 506 -4.53 -0.75 -15.25
C LYS A 506 -3.86 -1.33 -14.01
N ASN A 507 -2.76 -2.03 -14.19
CA ASN A 507 -1.97 -2.56 -13.10
C ASN A 507 -1.29 -1.41 -12.34
N PRO A 508 -1.55 -1.21 -11.03
CA PRO A 508 -1.01 -0.10 -10.26
C PRO A 508 0.50 -0.25 -9.96
N HIS A 509 1.13 -1.32 -10.44
CA HIS A 509 2.55 -1.59 -10.22
C HIS A 509 3.44 -0.48 -10.79
N LEU A 510 4.35 0.03 -9.96
CA LEU A 510 5.36 0.99 -10.37
C LEU A 510 6.58 0.23 -10.89
N PHE A 511 6.82 0.24 -12.20
CA PHE A 511 8.00 -0.37 -12.82
C PHE A 511 9.27 0.47 -12.66
N ALA A 512 9.60 0.83 -11.42
CA ALA A 512 10.83 1.54 -11.11
C ALA A 512 11.98 0.53 -10.89
N SER A 513 13.18 0.85 -11.39
CA SER A 513 14.40 0.10 -11.06
C SER A 513 14.87 0.33 -9.62
N ASN A 514 14.38 1.40 -8.98
CA ASN A 514 14.77 1.83 -7.63
C ASN A 514 13.59 1.57 -6.67
N TYR A 515 13.78 1.73 -5.35
CA TYR A 515 12.74 1.52 -4.32
C TYR A 515 12.45 0.03 -3.98
N ARG A 516 13.42 -0.87 -4.12
CA ARG A 516 13.23 -2.31 -3.83
C ARG A 516 13.38 -2.64 -2.35
N THR A 517 12.83 -3.80 -1.97
CA THR A 517 13.00 -4.40 -0.65
C THR A 517 14.16 -5.38 -0.64
N LEU A 518 15.01 -5.27 0.39
CA LEU A 518 16.02 -6.26 0.74
C LEU A 518 15.48 -7.11 1.89
N THR A 519 15.28 -8.41 1.64
CA THR A 519 14.87 -9.36 2.68
C THR A 519 15.99 -10.34 2.98
N LEU A 520 16.39 -10.44 4.25
CA LEU A 520 17.28 -11.49 4.72
C LEU A 520 16.45 -12.57 5.41
N VAL A 521 16.66 -13.82 5.02
CA VAL A 521 16.06 -15.00 5.64
C VAL A 521 17.19 -15.85 6.20
N VAL A 522 17.24 -15.98 7.52
CA VAL A 522 18.41 -16.52 8.23
C VAL A 522 18.02 -17.74 9.04
N GLU A 523 18.70 -18.86 8.79
CA GLU A 523 18.65 -20.04 9.66
C GLU A 523 19.41 -19.77 10.96
N LEU A 524 18.75 -19.94 12.11
CA LEU A 524 19.33 -19.71 13.44
C LEU A 524 19.78 -20.99 14.15
N THR A 525 20.14 -22.04 13.41
CA THR A 525 20.67 -23.28 14.01
C THR A 525 22.10 -23.10 14.51
N SER A 526 22.48 -23.84 15.55
CA SER A 526 23.82 -23.76 16.18
C SER A 526 24.96 -24.03 15.20
N ARG A 527 24.70 -24.84 14.17
CA ARG A 527 25.66 -25.22 13.14
C ARG A 527 25.76 -24.12 12.06
N MET A 528 24.65 -23.51 11.65
CA MET A 528 24.68 -22.33 10.75
C MET A 528 25.48 -21.19 11.36
N GLN A 529 25.37 -21.01 12.68
CA GLN A 529 26.14 -20.00 13.41
C GLN A 529 27.64 -20.26 13.40
N GLN A 530 28.09 -21.50 13.63
CA GLN A 530 29.50 -21.86 13.53
C GLN A 530 30.05 -21.67 12.12
N ASN A 531 29.22 -21.91 11.11
CA ASN A 531 29.61 -21.88 9.71
C ASN A 531 29.42 -20.53 9.01
N PHE A 532 28.73 -19.55 9.60
CA PHE A 532 28.37 -18.29 8.95
C PHE A 532 28.56 -17.03 9.83
N PHE A 533 28.28 -17.08 11.15
CA PHE A 533 28.17 -15.91 12.02
C PHE A 533 29.38 -15.66 12.95
N GLY A 534 30.58 -15.58 12.40
CA GLY A 534 31.67 -14.89 13.11
C GLY A 534 31.33 -13.40 13.24
N LEU A 535 31.22 -12.86 14.47
CA LEU A 535 30.82 -11.48 14.78
C LEU A 535 31.50 -10.40 13.90
N GLN A 536 32.78 -10.59 13.55
CA GLN A 536 33.53 -9.66 12.69
C GLN A 536 33.03 -9.57 11.24
N GLY A 537 32.47 -10.65 10.69
CA GLY A 537 32.01 -10.68 9.30
C GLY A 537 30.69 -9.96 9.08
N MET A 538 29.82 -10.00 10.09
CA MET A 538 28.50 -9.36 10.09
C MET A 538 28.57 -7.85 10.27
N GLU A 539 29.45 -7.37 11.14
CA GLU A 539 29.70 -5.93 11.29
C GLU A 539 30.23 -5.31 10.00
N GLN A 540 31.11 -6.02 9.27
CA GLN A 540 31.60 -5.59 7.98
C GLN A 540 30.51 -5.56 6.90
N LEU A 541 29.65 -6.59 6.86
CA LEU A 541 28.51 -6.64 5.95
C LEU A 541 27.53 -5.48 6.22
N LEU A 542 27.13 -5.30 7.48
CA LEU A 542 26.19 -4.27 7.92
C LEU A 542 26.76 -2.86 7.73
N ALA A 543 28.07 -2.66 7.83
CA ALA A 543 28.71 -1.38 7.56
C ALA A 543 28.72 -0.99 6.06
N GLN A 544 28.65 -1.97 5.15
CA GLN A 544 28.66 -1.72 3.71
C GLN A 544 27.25 -1.47 3.14
N ILE A 545 26.20 -2.04 3.74
CA ILE A 545 24.83 -1.88 3.25
C ILE A 545 24.38 -0.41 3.22
N PRO A 546 24.59 0.47 4.22
CA PRO A 546 24.17 1.88 4.15
C PRO A 546 24.82 2.68 3.01
N LEU A 547 26.09 2.38 2.71
CA LEU A 547 26.86 3.00 1.62
C LEU A 547 26.33 2.59 0.24
N LEU A 548 25.65 1.44 0.17
CA LEU A 548 25.01 0.90 -1.03
C LEU A 548 23.50 1.22 -1.06
N SER A 549 22.80 1.24 0.08
CA SER A 549 21.34 1.24 0.17
C SER A 549 20.69 2.60 -0.06
N SER A 550 21.36 3.72 0.25
CA SER A 550 20.81 5.07 0.04
C SER A 550 20.42 5.37 -1.42
N PHE A 551 20.93 4.58 -2.39
CA PHE A 551 20.57 4.67 -3.81
C PHE A 551 19.68 3.52 -4.31
N TYR A 552 19.67 2.36 -3.65
CA TYR A 552 19.13 1.11 -4.20
C TYR A 552 17.93 0.56 -3.39
N TYR A 553 18.06 0.34 -2.08
CA TYR A 553 17.02 -0.29 -1.25
C TYR A 553 16.40 0.70 -0.25
N GLN A 554 15.06 0.72 -0.16
CA GLN A 554 14.33 1.65 0.73
C GLN A 554 13.51 0.95 1.82
N THR A 555 13.39 -0.38 1.71
CA THR A 555 12.68 -1.20 2.68
C THR A 555 13.52 -2.43 3.00
N PHE A 556 13.56 -2.80 4.27
CA PHE A 556 14.37 -3.90 4.78
C PHE A 556 13.47 -4.83 5.58
N ALA A 557 13.64 -6.14 5.40
CA ALA A 557 12.95 -7.14 6.21
C ALA A 557 13.91 -8.24 6.68
N LEU A 558 13.69 -8.71 7.89
CA LEU A 558 14.40 -9.83 8.48
C LEU A 558 13.42 -10.93 8.85
N ILE A 559 13.70 -12.13 8.36
CA ILE A 559 12.99 -13.36 8.71
C ILE A 559 14.03 -14.32 9.28
N VAL A 560 13.67 -14.97 10.37
CA VAL A 560 14.52 -15.99 11.00
C VAL A 560 13.74 -17.30 11.09
N PHE A 561 14.45 -18.41 11.03
CA PHE A 561 13.85 -19.72 11.16
C PHE A 561 14.81 -20.76 11.76
N ASP A 562 14.24 -21.79 12.37
CA ASP A 562 14.94 -22.94 12.92
C ASP A 562 14.07 -24.21 12.74
N GLU A 563 14.33 -25.24 13.54
CA GLU A 563 13.60 -26.52 13.55
C GLU A 563 12.14 -26.38 14.07
N ASN A 564 11.89 -25.40 14.93
CA ASN A 564 10.64 -25.25 15.69
C ASN A 564 9.78 -24.08 15.20
N GLN A 565 10.37 -23.03 14.62
CA GLN A 565 9.71 -21.76 14.33
C GLN A 565 10.29 -21.05 13.10
N TYR A 566 9.47 -20.21 12.48
CA TYR A 566 9.85 -19.28 11.42
C TYR A 566 9.01 -18.01 11.60
N SER A 567 9.64 -16.83 11.60
CA SER A 567 8.94 -15.58 11.90
C SER A 567 9.61 -14.37 11.25
N THR A 568 8.80 -13.37 10.92
CA THR A 568 9.29 -12.04 10.56
C THR A 568 9.68 -11.27 11.82
N VAL A 569 10.96 -10.94 11.94
CA VAL A 569 11.52 -10.20 13.09
C VAL A 569 11.25 -8.70 12.93
N ILE A 570 11.45 -8.17 11.72
CA ILE A 570 11.20 -6.77 11.42
C ILE A 570 10.91 -6.56 9.94
N SER A 571 10.07 -5.58 9.62
CA SER A 571 9.93 -4.97 8.30
C SER A 571 9.88 -3.45 8.48
N THR A 572 10.84 -2.74 7.90
CA THR A 572 11.05 -1.31 8.21
C THR A 572 11.72 -0.57 7.06
N THR A 573 11.52 0.74 6.98
CA THR A 573 12.32 1.64 6.14
C THR A 573 13.56 2.17 6.88
N ASP A 574 13.65 1.93 8.20
CA ASP A 574 14.79 2.32 9.04
C ASP A 574 15.86 1.23 9.04
N PHE A 575 16.94 1.47 8.29
CA PHE A 575 18.08 0.56 8.21
C PHE A 575 18.74 0.30 9.57
N VAL A 576 18.77 1.29 10.48
CA VAL A 576 19.40 1.15 11.80
C VAL A 576 18.56 0.27 12.71
N ALA A 577 17.23 0.30 12.58
CA ALA A 577 16.34 -0.62 13.26
C ALA A 577 16.50 -2.05 12.74
N PHE A 578 16.60 -2.22 11.42
CA PHE A 578 16.87 -3.50 10.78
C PHE A 578 18.22 -4.11 11.22
N GLN A 579 19.28 -3.29 11.26
CA GLN A 579 20.60 -3.71 11.70
C GLN A 579 20.59 -4.20 13.16
N ARG A 580 19.92 -3.48 14.06
CA ARG A 580 19.81 -3.85 15.48
C ARG A 580 19.05 -5.16 15.65
N ALA A 581 17.94 -5.34 14.92
CA ALA A 581 17.17 -6.58 14.94
C ALA A 581 18.00 -7.78 14.47
N LEU A 582 18.79 -7.64 13.41
CA LEU A 582 19.68 -8.72 12.97
C LEU A 582 20.75 -9.02 14.02
N GLN A 583 21.37 -8.00 14.61
CA GLN A 583 22.38 -8.20 15.66
C GLN A 583 21.81 -8.90 16.90
N SER A 584 20.58 -8.60 17.32
CA SER A 584 19.97 -9.24 18.48
C SER A 584 19.69 -10.73 18.27
N GLU A 585 19.13 -11.11 17.12
CA GLU A 585 18.83 -12.51 16.81
C GLU A 585 20.09 -13.38 16.80
N LEU A 586 21.21 -12.83 16.35
CA LEU A 586 22.49 -13.55 16.26
C LEU A 586 23.17 -13.77 17.61
N ILE A 587 22.97 -12.86 18.57
CA ILE A 587 23.46 -13.03 19.94
C ILE A 587 22.70 -14.18 20.63
N ILE A 588 21.38 -14.21 20.47
CA ILE A 588 20.50 -15.25 21.01
C ILE A 588 20.90 -16.64 20.48
N ALA A 589 21.25 -16.69 19.20
CA ALA A 589 21.68 -17.88 18.50
C ALA A 589 22.87 -18.58 19.21
N GLN A 590 23.89 -17.83 19.65
CA GLN A 590 25.16 -18.33 20.20
C GLN A 590 25.02 -19.16 21.50
N GLU A 591 23.88 -19.08 22.19
CA GLU A 591 23.65 -19.74 23.48
C GLU A 591 22.89 -21.08 23.35
N THR A 592 22.56 -21.51 22.12
CA THR A 592 21.74 -22.71 21.85
C THR A 592 22.56 -24.00 21.66
N PRO A 593 22.22 -25.15 22.31
CA PRO A 593 22.94 -26.41 22.14
C PRO A 593 22.74 -27.06 20.76
N ILE A 594 23.76 -27.80 20.31
CA ILE A 594 23.75 -28.50 19.01
C ILE A 594 22.77 -29.68 19.04
N ALA A 595 21.57 -29.51 18.50
CA ALA A 595 20.69 -30.61 18.19
C ALA A 595 21.23 -31.39 16.97
N ALA A 596 21.26 -32.72 17.08
CA ALA A 596 21.57 -33.59 15.97
C ALA A 596 20.26 -33.99 15.30
N ASP A 597 20.11 -33.61 14.02
CA ASP A 597 19.22 -34.27 13.05
C ASP A 597 17.71 -33.97 13.20
N GLN A 598 17.32 -32.68 13.29
CA GLN A 598 15.92 -32.25 13.21
C GLN A 598 15.59 -31.53 11.89
N ARG A 599 14.34 -31.69 11.43
CA ARG A 599 13.82 -31.09 10.19
C ARG A 599 13.69 -29.57 10.36
N VAL A 600 14.34 -28.81 9.51
CA VAL A 600 14.32 -27.34 9.53
C VAL A 600 13.24 -26.81 8.58
N LYS A 601 12.50 -25.76 9.00
CA LYS A 601 11.33 -25.20 8.30
C LYS A 601 11.68 -24.31 7.10
N VAL A 602 12.47 -24.83 6.17
CA VAL A 602 13.03 -24.12 5.01
C VAL A 602 11.94 -23.65 4.03
N VAL A 603 10.97 -24.51 3.67
CA VAL A 603 9.91 -24.17 2.71
C VAL A 603 8.98 -23.10 3.27
N GLU A 604 8.65 -23.20 4.56
CA GLU A 604 7.79 -22.25 5.26
C GLU A 604 8.46 -20.89 5.39
N ALA A 605 9.76 -20.85 5.70
CA ALA A 605 10.53 -19.61 5.79
C ALA A 605 10.62 -18.89 4.41
N ILE A 606 10.87 -19.63 3.33
CA ILE A 606 10.88 -19.09 1.97
C ILE A 606 9.48 -18.58 1.59
N SER A 607 8.44 -19.35 1.92
CA SER A 607 7.04 -18.98 1.65
C SER A 607 6.64 -17.69 2.39
N LEU A 608 7.02 -17.57 3.66
CA LEU A 608 6.79 -16.36 4.46
C LEU A 608 7.49 -15.15 3.86
N ALA A 609 8.73 -15.32 3.36
CA ALA A 609 9.45 -14.26 2.68
C ALA A 609 8.76 -13.81 1.39
N LEU A 610 8.27 -14.75 0.59
CA LEU A 610 7.59 -14.46 -0.68
C LEU A 610 6.18 -13.86 -0.49
N GLN A 611 5.54 -14.10 0.65
CA GLN A 611 4.21 -13.55 0.98
C GLN A 611 4.25 -12.10 1.46
N ASN A 612 5.42 -11.58 1.83
CA ASN A 612 5.56 -10.17 2.20
C ASN A 612 5.29 -9.26 0.99
N ASP A 613 4.30 -8.38 1.11
CA ASP A 613 3.83 -7.53 0.00
C ASP A 613 4.91 -6.54 -0.51
N GLN A 614 5.88 -6.20 0.34
CA GLN A 614 7.04 -5.38 0.02
C GLN A 614 8.07 -6.12 -0.85
N ASN A 615 8.02 -7.46 -0.92
CA ASN A 615 8.98 -8.26 -1.68
C ASN A 615 8.64 -8.44 -3.16
N SER A 616 7.58 -7.80 -3.66
CA SER A 616 7.28 -7.78 -5.10
C SER A 616 8.47 -7.19 -5.88
N TYR A 617 9.08 -7.94 -6.80
CA TYR A 617 10.32 -7.61 -7.52
C TYR A 617 11.54 -7.30 -6.62
N GLY A 618 11.48 -7.66 -5.34
CA GLY A 618 12.56 -7.50 -4.37
C GLY A 618 13.59 -8.63 -4.41
N SER A 619 14.65 -8.48 -3.62
CA SER A 619 15.71 -9.49 -3.49
C SER A 619 15.64 -10.18 -2.12
N ILE A 620 15.46 -11.50 -2.14
CA ILE A 620 15.44 -12.35 -0.96
C ILE A 620 16.78 -13.07 -0.88
N PHE A 621 17.53 -12.85 0.19
CA PHE A 621 18.77 -13.58 0.48
C PHE A 621 18.50 -14.61 1.57
N PHE A 622 18.54 -15.88 1.18
CA PHE A 622 18.24 -17.03 2.01
C PHE A 622 19.53 -17.73 2.46
N PHE A 623 19.78 -17.76 3.76
CA PHE A 623 20.98 -18.32 4.37
C PHE A 623 20.62 -19.59 5.14
N THR A 624 21.18 -20.72 4.71
CA THR A 624 20.90 -22.03 5.30
C THR A 624 22.09 -22.96 5.15
N GLU A 625 22.15 -23.98 5.98
CA GLU A 625 23.00 -25.16 5.80
C GLU A 625 22.20 -26.47 5.80
N SER A 626 20.88 -26.35 6.00
CA SER A 626 19.95 -27.45 6.11
C SER A 626 19.48 -27.91 4.75
N LEU A 627 19.53 -29.23 4.52
CA LEU A 627 18.99 -29.86 3.31
C LEU A 627 17.46 -29.99 3.42
N LEU A 628 16.76 -29.92 2.30
CA LEU A 628 15.35 -30.29 2.21
C LEU A 628 15.25 -31.83 2.15
N ILE A 629 14.49 -32.44 3.06
CA ILE A 629 14.37 -33.91 3.18
C ILE A 629 13.00 -34.44 2.66
N ASP A 630 12.06 -33.61 2.22
CA ASP A 630 10.72 -34.07 1.76
C ASP A 630 10.26 -33.48 0.41
N ASP A 631 9.84 -34.37 -0.49
CA ASP A 631 9.33 -34.15 -1.86
C ASP A 631 7.84 -33.72 -1.91
N GLN A 632 7.37 -32.92 -0.95
CA GLN A 632 5.95 -32.55 -0.90
C GLN A 632 5.76 -31.03 -0.79
N ASN A 633 5.20 -30.47 -1.87
CA ASN A 633 4.52 -29.18 -1.96
C ASN A 633 5.32 -27.93 -2.42
N ASP A 634 6.22 -28.14 -3.38
CA ASP A 634 7.08 -27.08 -3.95
C ASP A 634 6.35 -26.15 -4.92
N SER A 635 5.24 -26.64 -5.49
CA SER A 635 4.46 -25.92 -6.49
C SER A 635 3.93 -24.58 -5.95
N ALA A 636 3.69 -24.48 -4.65
CA ALA A 636 3.28 -23.24 -3.98
C ALA A 636 4.39 -22.18 -3.99
N VAL A 637 5.65 -22.58 -3.74
CA VAL A 637 6.81 -21.66 -3.74
C VAL A 637 7.05 -21.11 -5.15
N PHE A 638 7.03 -21.97 -6.18
CA PHE A 638 7.20 -21.52 -7.57
C PHE A 638 6.08 -20.57 -8.02
N ARG A 639 4.83 -20.79 -7.58
CA ARG A 639 3.71 -19.87 -7.84
C ARG A 639 3.87 -18.54 -7.12
N LEU A 640 4.34 -18.55 -5.87
CA LEU A 640 4.64 -17.32 -5.13
C LEU A 640 5.78 -16.52 -5.78
N ILE A 641 6.81 -17.20 -6.30
CA ILE A 641 7.88 -16.59 -7.11
C ILE A 641 7.32 -16.01 -8.41
N GLU A 642 6.44 -16.73 -9.10
CA GLU A 642 5.83 -16.27 -10.35
C GLU A 642 4.92 -15.06 -10.14
N PHE A 643 4.25 -14.98 -8.98
CA PHE A 643 3.39 -13.85 -8.63
C PHE A 643 4.18 -12.63 -8.13
N GLY A 644 5.07 -12.84 -7.16
CA GLY A 644 5.86 -11.77 -6.56
C GLY A 644 7.02 -11.32 -7.44
N LYS A 645 7.44 -12.12 -8.42
CA LYS A 645 8.65 -11.91 -9.24
C LYS A 645 9.90 -11.58 -8.40
N ALA A 646 9.92 -12.06 -7.15
CA ALA A 646 11.03 -11.88 -6.23
C ALA A 646 12.19 -12.80 -6.63
N GLN A 647 13.41 -12.29 -6.55
CA GLN A 647 14.61 -13.07 -6.83
C GLN A 647 15.09 -13.74 -5.54
N VAL A 648 15.23 -15.06 -5.55
CA VAL A 648 15.68 -15.84 -4.38
C VAL A 648 17.14 -16.22 -4.54
N HIS A 649 18.00 -15.54 -3.79
CA HIS A 649 19.44 -15.80 -3.72
C HIS A 649 19.73 -16.68 -2.52
N ILE A 650 20.21 -17.89 -2.77
CA ILE A 650 20.44 -18.89 -1.73
C ILE A 650 21.94 -18.97 -1.47
N TYR A 651 22.32 -18.79 -0.22
CA TYR A 651 23.65 -19.12 0.26
C TYR A 651 23.55 -20.38 1.12
N PHE A 652 24.11 -21.46 0.60
CA PHE A 652 24.18 -22.75 1.26
C PHE A 652 25.55 -22.93 1.91
N SER A 653 25.58 -22.93 3.24
CA SER A 653 26.82 -23.09 4.00
C SER A 653 27.19 -24.57 4.13
N THR A 654 28.45 -24.93 3.86
CA THR A 654 28.93 -26.32 4.03
C THR A 654 29.93 -26.47 5.17
N SER A 655 29.77 -27.53 5.97
CA SER A 655 30.82 -28.02 6.87
C SER A 655 31.74 -29.01 6.12
N SER A 656 32.96 -29.21 6.63
CA SER A 656 34.02 -30.05 6.03
C SER A 656 33.70 -31.55 5.88
N SER A 657 32.46 -31.99 6.17
CA SER A 657 32.09 -33.39 6.38
C SER A 657 31.04 -33.99 5.43
N LEU A 658 30.52 -33.24 4.45
CA LEU A 658 29.52 -33.78 3.50
C LEU A 658 30.20 -34.61 2.39
N THR A 659 30.00 -35.94 2.42
CA THR A 659 30.49 -36.89 1.41
C THR A 659 29.50 -37.06 0.24
N SER A 660 30.01 -36.85 -0.97
CA SER A 660 29.69 -37.41 -2.32
C SER A 660 28.29 -37.92 -2.74
N ALA A 661 27.22 -37.80 -1.96
CA ALA A 661 25.87 -38.27 -2.33
C ALA A 661 24.77 -37.19 -2.22
N GLY A 662 25.08 -35.98 -1.76
CA GLY A 662 24.08 -35.11 -1.13
C GLY A 662 23.76 -33.77 -1.81
N ILE A 663 24.03 -33.57 -3.10
CA ILE A 663 23.39 -32.47 -3.85
C ILE A 663 22.68 -33.05 -5.06
N LYS A 664 21.74 -33.95 -4.77
CA LYS A 664 20.47 -34.01 -5.49
C LYS A 664 19.45 -33.10 -4.80
N ASN A 665 19.87 -31.91 -4.37
CA ASN A 665 18.93 -30.86 -3.92
C ASN A 665 18.35 -30.20 -5.17
N SER A 666 17.45 -30.91 -5.86
CA SER A 666 16.74 -30.42 -7.04
C SER A 666 16.04 -29.10 -6.76
N ILE A 667 15.46 -28.94 -5.57
CA ILE A 667 14.54 -27.85 -5.29
C ILE A 667 15.19 -26.50 -4.95
N LEU A 668 16.15 -26.39 -4.03
CA LEU A 668 16.75 -25.07 -3.75
C LEU A 668 17.43 -24.51 -5.01
N TYR A 669 18.03 -25.40 -5.80
CA TYR A 669 18.53 -25.07 -7.13
C TYR A 669 17.41 -24.60 -8.06
N ASP A 670 16.32 -25.35 -8.17
CA ASP A 670 15.17 -24.96 -8.98
C ASP A 670 14.56 -23.64 -8.51
N ILE A 671 14.43 -23.39 -7.21
CA ILE A 671 13.90 -22.13 -6.64
C ILE A 671 14.80 -20.96 -7.03
N ALA A 672 16.11 -21.09 -6.84
CA ALA A 672 17.06 -20.06 -7.23
C ALA A 672 17.09 -19.85 -8.75
N ALA A 673 17.03 -20.91 -9.55
CA ALA A 673 17.02 -20.82 -11.01
C ALA A 673 15.71 -20.22 -11.53
N PHE A 674 14.56 -20.73 -11.09
CA PHE A 674 13.22 -20.31 -11.51
C PHE A 674 12.89 -18.87 -11.10
N SER A 675 13.33 -18.43 -9.91
CA SER A 675 13.22 -17.02 -9.49
C SER A 675 14.16 -16.08 -10.24
N GLY A 676 15.02 -16.62 -11.10
CA GLY A 676 16.11 -15.86 -11.70
C GLY A 676 17.11 -15.38 -10.65
N GLY A 677 17.14 -15.97 -9.45
CA GLY A 677 18.10 -15.76 -8.39
C GLY A 677 19.42 -16.52 -8.61
N SER A 678 20.13 -16.87 -7.54
CA SER A 678 21.43 -17.55 -7.62
C SER A 678 21.66 -18.40 -6.39
N ILE A 679 22.27 -19.57 -6.56
CA ILE A 679 22.69 -20.41 -5.44
C ILE A 679 24.21 -20.44 -5.35
N VAL A 680 24.72 -20.18 -4.14
CA VAL A 680 26.14 -20.20 -3.82
C VAL A 680 26.37 -21.19 -2.70
N ILE A 681 27.37 -22.05 -2.89
CA ILE A 681 27.81 -23.02 -1.89
C ILE A 681 29.19 -22.58 -1.42
N GLY A 682 29.39 -22.39 -0.11
CA GLY A 682 30.68 -21.96 0.40
C GLY A 682 30.80 -21.99 1.92
N ARG A 683 31.99 -21.67 2.43
CA ARG A 683 32.27 -21.47 3.87
C ARG A 683 32.00 -20.01 4.26
N SER A 684 31.75 -19.74 5.55
CA SER A 684 31.56 -18.40 6.17
C SER A 684 32.34 -17.25 5.51
N GLY A 685 33.65 -17.39 5.31
CA GLY A 685 34.50 -16.32 4.77
C GLY A 685 34.15 -15.87 3.35
N VAL A 686 33.50 -16.71 2.55
CA VAL A 686 33.09 -16.41 1.18
C VAL A 686 31.76 -15.67 1.13
N ALA A 687 30.86 -15.91 2.08
CA ALA A 687 29.54 -15.29 2.15
C ALA A 687 29.60 -13.77 2.14
N ILE A 688 30.48 -13.19 2.96
CA ILE A 688 30.58 -11.74 3.15
C ILE A 688 31.06 -11.07 1.86
N ASN A 689 32.07 -11.63 1.21
CA ASN A 689 32.60 -11.16 -0.07
C ASN A 689 31.56 -11.32 -1.19
N TYR A 690 30.78 -12.41 -1.14
CA TYR A 690 29.69 -12.64 -2.07
C TYR A 690 28.61 -11.57 -1.92
N ILE A 691 28.05 -11.37 -0.72
CA ILE A 691 26.96 -10.42 -0.49
C ILE A 691 27.40 -8.98 -0.80
N SER A 692 28.56 -8.54 -0.29
CA SER A 692 29.08 -7.18 -0.53
C SER A 692 29.28 -6.86 -2.02
N SER A 693 29.74 -7.84 -2.79
CA SER A 693 30.04 -7.66 -4.21
C SER A 693 28.83 -7.88 -5.11
N PHE A 694 27.86 -8.69 -4.68
CA PHE A 694 26.71 -9.12 -5.46
C PHE A 694 25.46 -8.25 -5.22
N LEU A 695 25.27 -7.70 -4.02
CA LEU A 695 24.11 -6.83 -3.69
C LEU A 695 23.87 -5.69 -4.70
N PRO A 696 24.90 -4.96 -5.18
CA PRO A 696 24.70 -3.92 -6.19
C PRO A 696 24.31 -4.47 -7.57
N ALA A 697 24.75 -5.68 -7.91
CA ALA A 697 24.44 -6.32 -9.19
C ALA A 697 23.08 -7.05 -9.17
N ALA A 698 22.61 -7.48 -8.00
CA ALA A 698 21.29 -8.07 -7.78
C ALA A 698 20.15 -7.03 -7.87
N HIS A 699 20.47 -5.75 -7.68
CA HIS A 699 19.49 -4.66 -7.64
C HIS A 699 18.96 -4.22 -9.02
N ASP A 700 19.83 -4.02 -10.02
CA ASP A 700 19.48 -3.18 -11.17
C ASP A 700 18.64 -3.86 -12.29
N THR A 701 18.61 -5.20 -12.39
CA THR A 701 17.86 -5.89 -13.46
C THR A 701 17.19 -7.20 -13.00
N ILE A 702 15.96 -7.43 -13.49
CA ILE A 702 15.13 -8.61 -13.14
C ILE A 702 15.51 -9.88 -13.92
N GLY A 703 16.29 -9.78 -14.99
CA GLY A 703 16.61 -10.93 -15.85
C GLY A 703 18.11 -11.15 -15.97
N GLY A 704 18.64 -12.08 -15.20
CA GLY A 704 19.92 -12.70 -15.52
C GLY A 704 19.70 -14.03 -16.24
N ASP A 705 20.65 -14.41 -17.10
CA ASP A 705 20.56 -15.69 -17.79
C ASP A 705 21.11 -16.79 -16.88
N VAL A 706 20.29 -17.81 -16.63
CA VAL A 706 20.68 -19.01 -15.88
C VAL A 706 20.82 -20.13 -16.90
N GLN A 707 22.06 -20.56 -17.11
CA GLN A 707 22.37 -21.65 -18.03
C GLN A 707 23.07 -22.77 -17.26
N PHE A 708 22.75 -24.01 -17.59
CA PHE A 708 23.38 -25.17 -16.99
C PHE A 708 23.69 -26.23 -18.04
N SER A 709 24.65 -27.10 -17.72
CA SER A 709 24.97 -28.27 -18.53
C SER A 709 25.26 -29.46 -17.62
N ASN A 710 24.83 -30.63 -18.07
CA ASN A 710 25.08 -31.91 -17.41
C ASN A 710 26.42 -32.54 -17.81
N ASP A 711 27.17 -31.93 -18.73
CA ASP A 711 28.47 -32.40 -19.17
C ASP A 711 29.46 -31.25 -19.35
N CYS A 712 30.12 -30.88 -18.26
CA CYS A 712 31.13 -29.83 -18.26
C CYS A 712 32.58 -30.36 -18.17
N ILE A 713 32.76 -31.67 -18.40
CA ILE A 713 34.05 -32.36 -18.32
C ILE A 713 34.56 -32.75 -19.72
N ASN A 714 33.68 -33.24 -20.59
CA ASN A 714 34.06 -33.72 -21.93
C ASN A 714 34.28 -32.56 -22.91
N GLY A 715 35.06 -32.80 -23.97
CA GLY A 715 35.12 -31.89 -25.14
C GLY A 715 35.80 -30.53 -24.96
N GLY A 716 36.54 -30.30 -23.87
CA GLY A 716 37.27 -29.04 -23.63
C GLY A 716 36.56 -27.99 -22.79
N GLY A 717 35.39 -28.32 -22.22
CA GLY A 717 34.56 -27.43 -21.39
C GLY A 717 33.27 -27.00 -22.12
N GLN A 718 32.25 -26.64 -21.36
CA GLN A 718 30.95 -26.20 -21.88
C GLN A 718 30.97 -24.71 -22.23
N ASN A 719 30.48 -24.36 -23.42
CA ASN A 719 30.26 -22.96 -23.80
C ASN A 719 28.84 -22.51 -23.43
N PHE A 720 28.77 -21.38 -22.75
CA PHE A 720 27.56 -20.62 -22.44
C PHE A 720 27.64 -19.26 -23.12
N THR A 721 26.50 -18.62 -23.41
CA THR A 721 26.50 -17.35 -24.14
C THR A 721 25.80 -16.25 -23.37
N VAL A 722 26.42 -15.06 -23.27
CA VAL A 722 25.85 -13.90 -22.57
C VAL A 722 25.75 -12.74 -23.56
N ASN A 723 24.53 -12.22 -23.76
CA ASN A 723 24.33 -11.04 -24.60
C ASN A 723 24.60 -9.76 -23.81
N VAL A 724 25.48 -8.90 -24.32
CA VAL A 724 25.83 -7.62 -23.71
C VAL A 724 25.37 -6.49 -24.62
N ASP A 725 24.44 -5.67 -24.11
CA ASP A 725 23.87 -4.52 -24.80
C ASP A 725 24.70 -3.25 -24.59
N GLY A 726 24.56 -2.27 -25.48
CA GLY A 726 25.30 -0.99 -25.42
C GLY A 726 24.92 -0.07 -24.26
N THR A 727 23.89 -0.43 -23.50
CA THR A 727 23.50 0.24 -22.25
C THR A 727 24.04 -0.46 -21.00
N THR A 728 24.74 -1.58 -21.18
CA THR A 728 25.34 -2.35 -20.09
C THR A 728 26.56 -1.62 -19.56
N LYS A 729 26.60 -1.37 -18.26
CA LYS A 729 27.74 -0.77 -17.53
C LYS A 729 28.75 -1.82 -17.06
N TYR A 730 28.24 -2.95 -16.59
CA TYR A 730 29.06 -4.11 -16.24
C TYR A 730 28.24 -5.39 -16.19
N VAL A 731 28.92 -6.53 -16.33
CA VAL A 731 28.32 -7.87 -16.18
C VAL A 731 28.99 -8.58 -15.01
N VAL A 732 28.21 -9.23 -14.16
CA VAL A 732 28.70 -10.15 -13.13
C VAL A 732 28.40 -11.58 -13.58
N LEU A 733 29.43 -12.41 -13.64
CA LEU A 733 29.35 -13.82 -13.99
C LEU A 733 29.63 -14.65 -12.74
N ILE A 734 28.76 -15.62 -12.47
CA ILE A 734 28.89 -16.58 -11.36
C ILE A 734 28.90 -17.97 -11.97
N ALA A 735 30.08 -18.60 -11.97
CA ALA A 735 30.23 -19.99 -12.36
C ALA A 735 30.26 -20.88 -11.11
N THR A 736 29.46 -21.94 -11.11
CA THR A 736 29.42 -22.93 -10.01
C THR A 736 29.63 -24.34 -10.56
N GLY A 737 30.34 -25.18 -9.81
CA GLY A 737 30.56 -26.59 -10.16
C GLY A 737 31.72 -27.23 -9.39
N PHE A 738 32.13 -28.44 -9.79
CA PHE A 738 33.31 -29.10 -9.23
C PHE A 738 34.60 -28.45 -9.76
N TYR A 739 35.18 -27.50 -9.01
CA TYR A 739 36.36 -26.72 -9.42
C TYR A 739 36.25 -26.15 -10.84
N PRO A 740 35.29 -25.24 -11.09
CA PRO A 740 35.10 -24.70 -12.42
C PRO A 740 36.29 -23.80 -12.78
N ASN A 741 36.79 -23.94 -14.00
CA ASN A 741 37.66 -22.99 -14.65
C ASN A 741 36.81 -22.19 -15.66
N MET A 742 36.77 -20.87 -15.51
CA MET A 742 35.99 -19.99 -16.38
C MET A 742 36.92 -19.20 -17.31
N ARG A 743 36.65 -19.28 -18.61
CA ARG A 743 37.31 -18.46 -19.64
C ARG A 743 36.25 -17.64 -20.36
N LEU A 744 36.55 -16.37 -20.61
CA LEU A 744 35.62 -15.44 -21.24
C LEU A 744 36.14 -15.04 -22.61
N PHE A 745 35.27 -15.06 -23.62
CA PHE A 745 35.59 -14.63 -24.98
C PHE A 745 34.63 -13.52 -25.40
N GLY A 746 35.18 -12.45 -25.96
CA GLY A 746 34.41 -11.33 -26.51
C GLY A 746 33.74 -11.69 -27.85
N PRO A 747 32.91 -10.78 -28.40
CA PRO A 747 32.17 -11.02 -29.65
C PRO A 747 33.04 -11.26 -30.89
N ASN A 748 34.29 -10.79 -30.86
CA ASN A 748 35.30 -11.02 -31.89
C ASN A 748 36.07 -12.35 -31.73
N GLY A 749 35.71 -13.16 -30.73
CA GLY A 749 36.39 -14.42 -30.38
C GLY A 749 37.69 -14.24 -29.59
N ALA A 750 38.09 -13.01 -29.25
CA ALA A 750 39.27 -12.77 -28.42
C ALA A 750 39.00 -13.15 -26.97
N GLU A 751 39.94 -13.84 -26.33
CA GLU A 751 39.87 -14.15 -24.90
C GLU A 751 40.06 -12.88 -24.07
N LEU A 752 39.19 -12.70 -23.08
CA LEU A 752 39.15 -11.56 -22.18
C LEU A 752 39.45 -12.03 -20.76
N THR A 753 40.16 -11.20 -19.99
CA THR A 753 40.45 -11.45 -18.58
C THR A 753 39.48 -10.63 -17.72
N PRO A 754 38.39 -11.20 -17.20
CA PRO A 754 37.47 -10.44 -16.35
C PRO A 754 38.13 -10.15 -14.98
N GLN A 755 37.65 -9.09 -14.30
CA GLN A 755 38.09 -8.81 -12.94
C GLN A 755 37.55 -9.90 -12.02
N LEU A 756 38.43 -10.74 -11.51
CA LEU A 756 38.08 -11.76 -10.53
C LEU A 756 37.72 -11.09 -9.20
N ILE A 757 36.49 -11.30 -8.73
CA ILE A 757 35.99 -10.80 -7.45
C ILE A 757 36.20 -11.87 -6.38
N ILE A 758 35.81 -13.12 -6.69
CA ILE A 758 35.94 -14.27 -5.79
C ILE A 758 36.46 -15.45 -6.61
N SER A 759 37.52 -16.08 -6.10
CA SER A 759 37.97 -17.41 -6.53
C SER A 759 38.19 -18.23 -5.27
N ASP A 760 37.25 -19.12 -4.95
CA ASP A 760 37.46 -20.09 -3.88
C ASP A 760 37.80 -21.46 -4.46
N GLY A 761 39.04 -21.87 -4.24
CA GLY A 761 39.64 -23.12 -4.70
C GLY A 761 39.86 -24.16 -3.60
N GLU A 762 39.36 -23.98 -2.37
CA GLU A 762 39.59 -24.92 -1.27
C GLU A 762 38.41 -25.87 -0.99
N MET A 763 37.85 -26.50 -2.02
CA MET A 763 36.78 -27.48 -1.82
C MET A 763 37.19 -28.89 -2.14
N ASN A 764 37.71 -29.58 -1.14
CA ASN A 764 37.88 -31.04 -1.13
C ASN A 764 36.58 -31.83 -1.31
N SER A 765 35.53 -31.33 -2.00
CA SER A 765 34.93 -32.05 -3.12
C SER A 765 33.71 -31.39 -3.80
N TYR A 766 33.04 -30.30 -3.39
CA TYR A 766 31.79 -29.91 -4.11
C TYR A 766 31.43 -28.40 -4.05
N GLY A 767 31.61 -27.67 -5.17
CA GLY A 767 30.91 -26.39 -5.43
C GLY A 767 31.76 -25.10 -5.52
N SER A 768 32.96 -25.12 -6.11
CA SER A 768 33.81 -23.93 -6.20
C SER A 768 33.12 -22.81 -6.99
N LEU A 769 33.32 -21.58 -6.54
CA LEU A 769 32.70 -20.36 -7.08
C LEU A 769 33.74 -19.51 -7.77
N ILE A 770 33.43 -19.10 -9.01
CA ILE A 770 34.11 -17.96 -9.64
C ILE A 770 33.09 -16.84 -9.82
N VAL A 771 33.34 -15.71 -9.16
CA VAL A 771 32.62 -14.45 -9.43
C VAL A 771 33.57 -13.54 -10.19
N ALA A 772 33.17 -13.13 -11.40
CA ALA A 772 33.96 -12.21 -12.19
C ALA A 772 33.12 -11.02 -12.68
N LYS A 773 33.72 -9.83 -12.70
CA LYS A 773 33.12 -8.59 -13.19
C LYS A 773 33.78 -8.18 -14.50
N LEU A 774 32.96 -7.94 -15.50
CA LEU A 774 33.35 -7.36 -16.77
C LEU A 774 32.90 -5.90 -16.81
N LEU A 775 33.85 -4.96 -16.84
CA LEU A 775 33.56 -3.56 -17.12
C LEU A 775 33.43 -3.38 -18.63
N THR A 776 32.36 -2.73 -19.10
CA THR A 776 32.11 -2.52 -20.54
C THR A 776 32.73 -1.21 -21.07
N ASN A 777 33.24 -0.35 -20.19
CA ASN A 777 33.88 0.91 -20.59
C ASN A 777 35.30 0.71 -21.13
N GLY A 778 35.53 1.06 -22.40
CA GLY A 778 36.85 1.41 -22.92
C GLY A 778 37.35 0.63 -24.15
N THR A 779 36.91 -0.61 -24.37
CA THR A 779 37.31 -1.44 -25.54
C THR A 779 36.36 -2.62 -25.86
N ASN A 780 35.31 -2.84 -25.06
CA ASN A 780 34.44 -4.00 -25.16
C ASN A 780 33.25 -3.72 -26.08
N GLN A 781 33.09 -4.52 -27.14
CA GLN A 781 32.06 -4.33 -28.17
C GLN A 781 30.72 -4.93 -27.71
N ASN A 782 29.61 -4.24 -28.02
CA ASN A 782 28.26 -4.79 -27.91
C ASN A 782 28.19 -6.10 -28.71
N GLY A 783 27.59 -7.16 -28.16
CA GLY A 783 27.47 -8.44 -28.86
C GLY A 783 27.37 -9.66 -27.95
N LEU A 784 27.51 -10.84 -28.57
CA LEU A 784 27.42 -12.14 -27.93
C LEU A 784 28.77 -12.53 -27.33
N TYR A 785 28.85 -12.63 -26.01
CA TYR A 785 30.01 -13.11 -25.28
C TYR A 785 29.90 -14.63 -25.07
N THR A 786 31.02 -15.34 -25.14
CA THR A 786 31.07 -16.77 -24.82
C THR A 786 31.79 -16.98 -23.50
N VAL A 787 31.17 -17.70 -22.58
CA VAL A 787 31.75 -18.13 -21.32
C VAL A 787 31.99 -19.63 -21.39
N ASN A 788 33.25 -20.05 -21.44
CA ASN A 788 33.61 -21.46 -21.38
C ASN A 788 33.83 -21.85 -19.92
N ILE A 789 33.09 -22.85 -19.43
CA ILE A 789 33.27 -23.43 -18.10
C ILE A 789 33.76 -24.87 -18.25
N ARG A 790 34.90 -25.17 -17.66
CA ARG A 790 35.47 -26.51 -17.62
C ARG A 790 35.65 -26.96 -16.18
N LEU A 791 35.10 -28.12 -15.81
CA LEU A 791 35.29 -28.69 -14.48
C LEU A 791 36.64 -29.41 -14.38
N SER A 792 37.11 -29.60 -13.14
CA SER A 792 38.34 -30.36 -12.88
C SER A 792 38.21 -31.81 -13.38
N PRO A 793 39.29 -32.43 -13.90
CA PRO A 793 39.29 -33.82 -14.37
C PRO A 793 38.90 -34.84 -13.28
N TYR A 794 38.97 -34.46 -12.01
CA TYR A 794 38.59 -35.30 -10.87
C TYR A 794 37.07 -35.28 -10.57
N ALA A 795 36.30 -34.47 -11.30
CA ALA A 795 34.85 -34.47 -11.20
C ALA A 795 34.26 -35.81 -11.70
N ALA A 796 33.14 -36.25 -11.12
CA ALA A 796 32.44 -37.44 -11.59
C ALA A 796 31.91 -37.26 -13.02
N ALA A 797 31.89 -38.32 -13.83
CA ALA A 797 31.30 -38.27 -15.17
C ALA A 797 29.85 -37.75 -15.09
N ASN A 798 29.49 -36.82 -15.99
CA ASN A 798 28.21 -36.08 -15.98
C ASN A 798 28.05 -35.08 -14.82
N SER A 799 29.14 -34.53 -14.27
CA SER A 799 29.03 -33.45 -13.28
C SER A 799 28.44 -32.18 -13.91
N GLN A 800 27.46 -31.59 -13.23
CA GLN A 800 26.78 -30.38 -13.67
C GLN A 800 27.62 -29.12 -13.42
N CYS A 801 27.49 -28.13 -14.30
CA CYS A 801 27.97 -26.77 -14.05
C CYS A 801 26.91 -25.73 -14.43
N PHE A 802 26.92 -24.61 -13.71
CA PHE A 802 25.96 -23.53 -13.88
C PHE A 802 26.68 -22.22 -14.13
N LEU A 803 26.11 -21.40 -15.03
CA LEU A 803 26.45 -20.01 -15.21
C LEU A 803 25.24 -19.16 -14.85
N PHE A 804 25.40 -18.29 -13.85
CA PHE A 804 24.49 -17.18 -13.61
C PHE A 804 25.14 -15.90 -14.12
N SER A 805 24.43 -15.15 -14.96
CA SER A 805 24.89 -13.86 -15.45
C SER A 805 23.97 -12.74 -14.95
N ARG A 806 24.54 -11.61 -14.51
CA ARG A 806 23.80 -10.41 -14.12
C ARG A 806 24.32 -9.20 -14.87
N ILE A 807 23.40 -8.41 -15.41
CA ILE A 807 23.71 -7.29 -16.29
C ILE A 807 23.28 -6.00 -15.59
N ASN A 808 24.24 -5.17 -15.21
CA ASN A 808 23.93 -3.82 -14.77
C ASN A 808 23.76 -2.94 -16.01
N SER A 809 22.56 -2.43 -16.26
CA SER A 809 22.21 -1.69 -17.48
C SER A 809 21.20 -0.59 -17.19
N ASP A 810 21.24 0.48 -17.98
CA ASP A 810 20.22 1.54 -17.96
C ASP A 810 18.88 1.11 -18.60
N THR A 811 18.80 -0.14 -19.10
CA THR A 811 17.60 -0.75 -19.67
C THR A 811 17.17 -1.98 -18.88
N SER A 812 15.92 -1.99 -18.41
CA SER A 812 15.30 -3.09 -17.66
C SER A 812 13.99 -3.54 -18.32
N ALA A 813 13.80 -4.85 -18.48
CA ALA A 813 12.55 -5.42 -19.00
C ALA A 813 11.85 -6.25 -17.91
N PHE A 814 10.57 -6.00 -17.73
CA PHE A 814 9.67 -6.68 -16.80
C PHE A 814 8.62 -7.41 -17.62
N PHE A 815 8.42 -8.70 -17.40
CA PHE A 815 7.43 -9.46 -18.16
C PHE A 815 6.83 -10.61 -17.36
N GLY A 816 5.64 -11.03 -17.79
CA GLY A 816 4.93 -12.19 -17.28
C GLY A 816 3.88 -12.65 -18.28
N VAL A 817 3.11 -13.67 -17.92
CA VAL A 817 2.13 -14.29 -18.82
C VAL A 817 0.72 -14.04 -18.31
N THR A 818 -0.24 -13.94 -19.21
CA THR A 818 -1.68 -13.91 -18.93
C THR A 818 -2.43 -14.81 -19.91
N SER A 819 -3.59 -15.32 -19.49
CA SER A 819 -4.52 -16.06 -20.36
C SER A 819 -5.47 -15.15 -21.15
N SER A 820 -5.46 -13.83 -20.90
CA SER A 820 -6.39 -12.87 -21.48
C SER A 820 -5.66 -11.69 -22.13
N PRO A 821 -6.00 -11.33 -23.38
CA PRO A 821 -5.37 -10.19 -24.06
C PRO A 821 -5.76 -8.84 -23.43
N THR A 822 -6.82 -8.79 -22.63
CA THR A 822 -7.28 -7.55 -21.97
C THR A 822 -6.72 -7.37 -20.58
N ASP A 823 -5.95 -8.32 -20.05
CA ASP A 823 -5.47 -8.23 -18.67
C ASP A 823 -4.14 -7.51 -18.63
N ASP A 824 -3.98 -6.60 -17.67
CA ASP A 824 -2.71 -5.92 -17.40
C ASP A 824 -1.99 -6.50 -16.17
N PHE A 825 -2.60 -7.53 -15.58
CA PHE A 825 -2.05 -8.32 -14.49
C PHE A 825 -1.50 -9.62 -15.06
N THR A 826 -0.34 -10.05 -14.56
CA THR A 826 0.24 -11.34 -14.92
C THR A 826 -0.39 -12.43 -14.06
N ASP A 827 -0.77 -13.54 -14.68
CA ASP A 827 -1.32 -14.70 -13.99
C ASP A 827 -0.18 -15.57 -13.43
N SER A 828 -0.38 -16.13 -12.23
CA SER A 828 0.52 -17.15 -11.65
C SER A 828 0.20 -18.57 -12.13
N SER A 829 -0.76 -18.71 -13.06
CA SER A 829 -1.26 -19.98 -13.55
C SER A 829 -1.73 -19.85 -14.99
N ILE A 830 -0.89 -20.30 -15.92
CA ILE A 830 -1.15 -20.21 -17.36
C ILE A 830 -2.14 -21.29 -17.78
N SER A 831 -3.26 -20.88 -18.37
CA SER A 831 -4.25 -21.83 -18.89
C SER A 831 -3.63 -22.79 -19.91
N ILE A 832 -3.96 -24.08 -19.82
CA ILE A 832 -3.67 -25.09 -20.86
C ILE A 832 -4.36 -24.77 -22.21
N SER A 833 -5.19 -23.71 -22.25
CA SER A 833 -5.77 -23.12 -23.45
C SER A 833 -4.71 -22.76 -24.51
N PRO A 834 -5.05 -22.80 -25.81
CA PRO A 834 -4.15 -22.36 -26.89
C PRO A 834 -3.86 -20.85 -26.91
N THR A 835 -4.47 -20.05 -26.03
CA THR A 835 -4.43 -18.58 -26.05
C THR A 835 -3.79 -18.00 -24.78
N ASN A 836 -2.46 -17.97 -24.73
CA ASN A 836 -1.69 -17.26 -23.69
C ASN A 836 -0.90 -16.09 -24.29
N TYR A 837 -0.65 -15.05 -23.52
CA TYR A 837 0.01 -13.82 -23.97
C TYR A 837 1.13 -13.44 -23.00
N ILE A 838 2.27 -13.01 -23.53
CA ILE A 838 3.36 -12.43 -22.73
C ILE A 838 3.13 -10.92 -22.68
N LEU A 839 3.05 -10.36 -21.48
CA LEU A 839 3.03 -8.93 -21.24
C LEU A 839 4.43 -8.46 -20.93
N SER A 840 4.86 -7.32 -21.49
CA SER A 840 6.19 -6.76 -21.25
C SER A 840 6.15 -5.24 -21.07
N HIS A 841 6.93 -4.76 -20.11
CA HIS A 841 7.26 -3.37 -19.85
C HIS A 841 8.77 -3.21 -19.95
N VAL A 842 9.24 -2.20 -20.69
CA VAL A 842 10.68 -1.94 -20.85
C VAL A 842 11.00 -0.53 -20.35
N SER A 843 11.58 -0.47 -19.15
CA SER A 843 12.08 0.77 -18.56
C SER A 843 13.43 1.12 -19.19
N THR A 844 13.43 2.16 -20.02
CA THR A 844 14.63 2.68 -20.68
C THR A 844 14.46 4.15 -21.05
N GLN A 845 15.57 4.88 -21.17
CA GLN A 845 15.60 6.26 -21.68
C GLN A 845 15.46 6.34 -23.21
N PHE A 846 15.46 5.20 -23.90
CA PHE A 846 15.40 5.10 -25.36
C PHE A 846 14.06 4.50 -25.82
N GLY A 847 13.56 4.86 -27.00
CA GLY A 847 12.39 4.15 -27.57
C GLY A 847 12.73 2.70 -27.90
N VAL A 848 11.75 1.80 -27.79
CA VAL A 848 11.88 0.36 -28.06
C VAL A 848 11.09 0.00 -29.32
N TYR A 849 11.68 -0.82 -30.19
CA TYR A 849 11.02 -1.38 -31.38
C TYR A 849 11.47 -2.81 -31.67
N ASN A 850 10.73 -3.52 -32.53
CA ASN A 850 10.99 -4.92 -32.93
C ASN A 850 11.11 -5.90 -31.73
N LEU A 851 10.27 -5.72 -30.70
CA LEU A 851 10.24 -6.62 -29.56
C LEU A 851 9.72 -8.01 -29.97
N GLN A 852 10.43 -9.06 -29.55
CA GLN A 852 10.10 -10.46 -29.82
C GLN A 852 10.39 -11.32 -28.59
N ALA A 853 9.68 -12.42 -28.44
CA ALA A 853 9.93 -13.45 -27.44
C ALA A 853 10.30 -14.77 -28.11
N LYS A 854 11.17 -15.53 -27.46
CA LYS A 854 11.45 -16.94 -27.77
C LYS A 854 11.16 -17.78 -26.54
N LEU A 855 10.49 -18.90 -26.75
CA LEU A 855 10.27 -19.91 -25.72
C LEU A 855 11.36 -20.98 -25.84
N PHE A 856 11.89 -21.45 -24.72
CA PHE A 856 12.90 -22.51 -24.67
C PHE A 856 12.61 -23.49 -23.54
N ASP A 857 13.14 -24.70 -23.68
CA ASP A 857 12.94 -25.76 -22.69
C ASP A 857 13.71 -25.48 -21.40
N TYR A 858 13.05 -25.68 -20.25
CA TYR A 858 13.66 -25.46 -18.93
C TYR A 858 14.83 -26.42 -18.69
N GLU A 859 14.70 -27.68 -19.11
CA GLU A 859 15.72 -28.72 -18.92
C GLU A 859 16.85 -28.64 -19.98
N ASN A 860 16.59 -27.99 -21.11
CA ASN A 860 17.55 -27.78 -22.18
C ASN A 860 17.38 -26.40 -22.84
N SER A 861 18.08 -25.40 -22.33
CA SER A 861 17.97 -24.01 -22.81
C SER A 861 18.38 -23.79 -24.27
N SER A 862 19.05 -24.76 -24.91
CA SER A 862 19.37 -24.73 -26.34
C SER A 862 18.20 -25.19 -27.23
N LEU A 863 17.18 -25.84 -26.65
CA LEU A 863 16.01 -26.31 -27.37
C LEU A 863 14.94 -25.22 -27.42
N GLN A 864 14.78 -24.60 -28.59
CA GLN A 864 13.73 -23.62 -28.83
C GLN A 864 12.36 -24.32 -28.97
N LEU A 865 11.38 -23.87 -28.20
CA LEU A 865 10.01 -24.39 -28.18
C LEU A 865 9.11 -23.58 -29.13
N GLY A 866 9.26 -23.83 -30.44
CA GLY A 866 8.46 -23.15 -31.48
C GLY A 866 9.15 -21.94 -32.10
N ASN A 867 8.39 -21.12 -32.85
CA ASN A 867 8.91 -19.93 -33.54
C ASN A 867 8.99 -18.71 -32.61
N SER A 868 9.75 -17.69 -33.00
CA SER A 868 9.73 -16.39 -32.31
C SER A 868 8.33 -15.78 -32.34
N ILE A 869 7.92 -15.19 -31.23
CA ILE A 869 6.62 -14.55 -31.02
C ILE A 869 6.83 -13.04 -31.06
N SER A 870 6.17 -12.33 -31.97
CA SER A 870 6.25 -10.85 -32.02
C SER A 870 5.36 -10.20 -30.97
N PHE A 871 5.70 -8.98 -30.58
CA PHE A 871 4.85 -8.14 -29.73
C PHE A 871 4.12 -7.06 -30.53
N ASP A 872 2.89 -6.79 -30.12
CA ASP A 872 2.12 -5.63 -30.48
C ASP A 872 2.18 -4.59 -29.34
N ASN A 873 2.04 -3.32 -29.69
CA ASN A 873 1.95 -2.24 -28.71
C ASN A 873 0.55 -2.21 -28.09
N ARG A 874 0.50 -1.88 -26.80
CA ARG A 874 -0.73 -1.58 -26.07
C ARG A 874 -0.77 -0.10 -25.67
N PRO A 875 -1.95 0.48 -25.44
CA PRO A 875 -2.07 1.86 -24.98
C PRO A 875 -1.47 2.05 -23.58
N SER A 876 -0.37 2.80 -23.45
CA SER A 876 0.36 2.99 -22.18
C SER A 876 -0.37 3.86 -21.14
N ASP A 877 -1.43 4.55 -21.56
CA ASP A 877 -2.36 5.27 -20.71
C ASP A 877 -3.27 4.31 -19.93
N VAL A 878 -3.65 3.17 -20.53
CA VAL A 878 -4.57 2.17 -19.95
C VAL A 878 -3.86 0.91 -19.45
N CYS A 879 -2.73 0.55 -20.06
CA CYS A 879 -1.91 -0.60 -19.72
C CYS A 879 -0.58 -0.14 -19.13
N SER A 880 -0.17 -0.73 -18.02
CA SER A 880 1.15 -0.54 -17.43
C SER A 880 2.18 -1.43 -18.12
N PHE A 881 1.79 -2.60 -18.66
CA PHE A 881 2.61 -3.34 -19.63
C PHE A 881 2.29 -2.87 -21.05
N GLU A 882 3.17 -2.08 -21.66
CA GLU A 882 2.94 -1.45 -22.98
C GLU A 882 3.16 -2.36 -24.19
N PHE A 883 3.63 -3.60 -23.98
CA PHE A 883 3.79 -4.60 -25.04
C PHE A 883 3.05 -5.88 -24.71
N GLN A 884 2.39 -6.48 -25.70
CA GLN A 884 1.74 -7.78 -25.60
C GLN A 884 2.16 -8.68 -26.76
N SER A 885 2.52 -9.93 -26.48
CA SER A 885 2.89 -10.88 -27.53
C SER A 885 1.69 -11.35 -28.35
N GLN A 886 1.94 -11.90 -29.54
CA GLN A 886 0.97 -12.77 -30.21
C GLN A 886 0.61 -13.98 -29.31
N PRO A 887 -0.58 -14.57 -29.45
CA PRO A 887 -0.99 -15.70 -28.62
C PRO A 887 -0.08 -16.90 -28.85
N PHE A 888 0.22 -17.63 -27.77
CA PHE A 888 0.97 -18.89 -27.81
C PHE A 888 0.28 -19.96 -26.98
N SER A 889 0.49 -21.21 -27.37
CA SER A 889 0.01 -22.37 -26.62
C SER A 889 1.04 -22.82 -25.60
N CYS A 890 0.58 -23.30 -24.47
CA CYS A 890 1.43 -23.86 -23.43
C CYS A 890 2.36 -24.94 -24.01
N PRO A 891 3.70 -24.81 -23.86
CA PRO A 891 4.63 -25.78 -24.43
C PRO A 891 4.50 -27.14 -23.75
N THR A 892 4.54 -28.23 -24.54
CA THR A 892 4.56 -29.60 -24.00
C THR A 892 5.96 -29.95 -23.53
N THR A 893 6.27 -29.64 -22.26
CA THR A 893 7.52 -30.06 -21.60
C THR A 893 7.23 -31.14 -20.56
N THR A 894 8.25 -31.93 -20.19
CA THR A 894 8.12 -33.01 -19.19
C THR A 894 7.84 -32.48 -17.78
N SER A 895 8.31 -31.27 -17.46
CA SER A 895 8.14 -30.63 -16.14
C SER A 895 6.99 -29.62 -16.09
N GLY A 896 6.37 -29.28 -17.24
CA GLY A 896 5.42 -28.18 -17.36
C GLY A 896 6.05 -26.78 -17.25
N ARG A 897 7.37 -26.67 -17.05
CA ARG A 897 8.14 -25.42 -16.95
C ARG A 897 8.79 -25.08 -18.29
N PHE A 898 8.95 -23.79 -18.57
CA PHE A 898 9.62 -23.28 -19.77
C PHE A 898 10.26 -21.92 -19.52
N GLY A 899 11.27 -21.57 -20.32
CA GLY A 899 11.91 -20.26 -20.31
C GLY A 899 11.32 -19.31 -21.36
N ILE A 900 11.30 -18.03 -21.03
CA ILE A 900 10.88 -16.92 -21.89
C ILE A 900 12.07 -15.98 -22.06
N GLN A 901 12.55 -15.82 -23.29
CA GLN A 901 13.59 -14.85 -23.65
C GLN A 901 12.96 -13.72 -24.47
N VAL A 902 12.95 -12.49 -23.92
CA VAL A 902 12.47 -11.28 -24.61
C VAL A 902 13.66 -10.51 -25.17
N SER A 903 13.59 -10.16 -26.46
CA SER A 903 14.62 -9.40 -27.18
C SER A 903 14.01 -8.23 -27.96
N GLY A 904 14.71 -7.09 -28.02
CA GLY A 904 14.25 -5.91 -28.75
C GLY A 904 15.38 -4.98 -29.16
N MET A 905 15.04 -3.92 -29.89
CA MET A 905 15.98 -2.89 -30.35
C MET A 905 15.67 -1.55 -29.68
N LEU A 906 16.70 -0.86 -29.21
CA LEU A 906 16.63 0.51 -28.70
C LEU A 906 16.91 1.52 -29.81
N ASN A 907 16.36 2.74 -29.69
CA ASN A 907 16.71 3.88 -30.54
C ASN A 907 18.24 4.08 -30.54
N GLY A 908 18.88 3.91 -31.69
CA GLY A 908 20.35 3.85 -31.82
C GLY A 908 20.91 2.48 -32.27
N ASN A 909 20.04 1.52 -32.65
CA ASN A 909 20.40 0.18 -33.13
C ASN A 909 21.10 -0.71 -32.10
N VAL A 910 20.79 -0.52 -30.82
CA VAL A 910 21.32 -1.35 -29.73
C VAL A 910 20.31 -2.45 -29.41
N GLN A 911 20.70 -3.72 -29.57
CA GLN A 911 19.87 -4.86 -29.20
C GLN A 911 19.98 -5.15 -27.70
N PHE A 912 18.87 -5.45 -27.03
CA PHE A 912 18.84 -5.97 -25.67
C PHE A 912 18.15 -7.33 -25.61
N THR A 913 18.42 -8.11 -24.57
CA THR A 913 17.76 -9.40 -24.32
C THR A 913 17.67 -9.68 -22.82
N ARG A 914 16.52 -10.18 -22.35
CA ARG A 914 16.27 -10.57 -20.94
C ARG A 914 15.50 -11.89 -20.91
N SER A 915 15.82 -12.75 -19.94
CA SER A 915 15.20 -14.07 -19.77
C SER A 915 14.52 -14.21 -18.41
N SER A 916 13.43 -14.99 -18.34
CA SER A 916 12.77 -15.41 -17.10
C SER A 916 12.10 -16.78 -17.32
N PHE A 917 11.56 -17.38 -16.27
CA PHE A 917 10.92 -18.69 -16.30
C PHE A 917 9.44 -18.60 -15.95
N SER A 918 8.67 -19.57 -16.44
CA SER A 918 7.24 -19.70 -16.18
C SER A 918 6.80 -21.17 -16.31
N GLN A 919 5.55 -21.47 -15.95
CA GLN A 919 5.02 -22.83 -15.95
C GLN A 919 3.56 -22.89 -16.39
N CYS A 920 3.21 -23.99 -17.05
CA CYS A 920 1.85 -24.30 -17.49
C CYS A 920 1.03 -24.96 -16.37
N ASN A 921 -0.26 -24.62 -16.28
CA ASN A 921 -1.10 -25.02 -15.16
C ASN A 921 -1.44 -26.52 -15.21
N VAL A 922 -1.06 -27.23 -14.15
CA VAL A 922 -1.58 -28.56 -13.80
C VAL A 922 -2.07 -28.41 -12.35
N ILE A 923 -3.38 -28.26 -12.12
CA ILE A 923 -3.93 -28.19 -10.75
C ILE A 923 -3.81 -29.58 -10.15
N SER A 924 -2.72 -29.81 -9.41
CA SER A 924 -2.49 -31.06 -8.67
C SER A 924 -2.94 -30.94 -7.22
N GLU A 925 -2.93 -29.75 -6.62
CA GLU A 925 -3.18 -29.53 -5.18
C GLU A 925 -3.69 -28.09 -4.89
N CYS A 926 -4.38 -27.91 -3.75
CA CYS A 926 -4.97 -26.65 -3.28
C CYS A 926 -4.21 -26.11 -2.06
N ILE A 927 -3.94 -24.80 -1.99
CA ILE A 927 -3.07 -24.19 -0.97
C ILE A 927 -3.75 -24.16 0.41
N ASN A 928 -4.93 -23.54 0.51
CA ASN A 928 -5.71 -23.45 1.74
C ASN A 928 -7.11 -24.07 1.56
N GLY A 929 -7.15 -25.28 1.03
CA GLY A 929 -8.39 -25.97 0.68
C GLY A 929 -8.17 -27.43 0.30
N GLN A 930 -9.19 -28.06 -0.26
CA GLN A 930 -9.14 -29.44 -0.72
C GLN A 930 -9.47 -29.54 -2.20
N LEU A 931 -8.77 -30.44 -2.90
CA LEU A 931 -9.04 -30.72 -4.31
C LEU A 931 -10.31 -31.57 -4.42
N VAL A 932 -11.35 -31.03 -5.04
CA VAL A 932 -12.63 -31.70 -5.26
C VAL A 932 -12.92 -31.66 -6.76
N ASN A 933 -12.90 -32.83 -7.41
CA ASN A 933 -13.17 -32.98 -8.85
C ASN A 933 -12.30 -32.08 -9.76
N GLY A 934 -11.01 -31.93 -9.44
CA GLY A 934 -10.08 -31.12 -10.23
C GLY A 934 -10.24 -29.60 -10.04
N THR A 935 -10.99 -29.17 -9.02
CA THR A 935 -11.14 -27.76 -8.61
C THR A 935 -10.93 -27.61 -7.11
N CYS A 936 -10.45 -26.46 -6.63
CA CYS A 936 -10.19 -26.27 -5.21
C CYS A 936 -11.41 -25.76 -4.44
N ALA A 937 -11.77 -26.46 -3.37
CA ALA A 937 -12.74 -26.03 -2.37
C ALA A 937 -12.01 -25.38 -1.19
N CYS A 938 -12.18 -24.07 -0.99
CA CYS A 938 -11.39 -23.30 -0.04
C CYS A 938 -11.92 -23.31 1.39
N ASN A 939 -10.99 -23.26 2.35
CA ASN A 939 -11.30 -23.09 3.76
C ASN A 939 -11.95 -21.71 4.00
N GLN A 940 -12.67 -21.55 5.12
CA GLN A 940 -13.55 -20.39 5.40
C GLN A 940 -12.87 -19.00 5.42
N TYR A 941 -11.54 -18.94 5.38
CA TYR A 941 -10.77 -17.70 5.35
C TYR A 941 -9.98 -17.53 4.04
N TRP A 942 -10.29 -18.31 3.00
CA TRP A 942 -9.54 -18.32 1.75
C TRP A 942 -10.46 -18.45 0.53
N SER A 943 -9.98 -17.99 -0.62
CA SER A 943 -10.66 -18.00 -1.91
C SER A 943 -9.62 -18.08 -3.05
N GLY A 944 -10.04 -18.05 -4.32
CA GLY A 944 -9.15 -18.19 -5.48
C GLY A 944 -9.21 -19.58 -6.09
N ILE A 945 -8.67 -19.73 -7.31
CA ILE A 945 -8.77 -20.99 -8.07
C ILE A 945 -8.03 -22.15 -7.38
N ASN A 946 -7.03 -21.82 -6.55
CA ASN A 946 -6.24 -22.74 -5.74
C ASN A 946 -6.27 -22.39 -4.23
N CYS A 947 -7.22 -21.57 -3.77
CA CYS A 947 -7.32 -21.12 -2.36
C CYS A 947 -6.13 -20.27 -1.87
N GLU A 948 -5.54 -19.50 -2.78
CA GLU A 948 -4.38 -18.64 -2.56
C GLU A 948 -4.72 -17.25 -2.00
N ILE A 949 -6.00 -16.87 -2.00
CA ILE A 949 -6.46 -15.53 -1.66
C ILE A 949 -7.03 -15.50 -0.24
N PRO A 950 -6.47 -14.76 0.73
CA PRO A 950 -7.06 -14.65 2.05
C PRO A 950 -8.30 -13.76 2.05
N LEU A 951 -9.28 -14.14 2.86
CA LEU A 951 -10.46 -13.36 3.21
C LEU A 951 -10.17 -12.60 4.51
N CYS A 952 -10.14 -11.28 4.45
CA CYS A 952 -9.82 -10.43 5.60
C CYS A 952 -11.08 -10.17 6.43
N ILE A 953 -11.02 -10.49 7.72
CA ILE A 953 -12.13 -10.36 8.66
C ILE A 953 -11.86 -9.26 9.68
N ASN A 954 -12.83 -8.96 10.55
CA ASN A 954 -12.71 -7.95 11.62
C ASN A 954 -12.19 -6.57 11.17
N GLY A 955 -12.67 -6.09 10.01
CA GLY A 955 -12.26 -4.78 9.48
C GLY A 955 -10.88 -4.78 8.81
N GLY A 956 -10.23 -5.94 8.67
CA GLY A 956 -9.04 -6.08 7.86
C GLY A 956 -9.30 -5.73 6.39
N THR A 957 -8.36 -5.02 5.77
CA THR A 957 -8.42 -4.64 4.35
C THR A 957 -7.44 -5.49 3.55
N ARG A 958 -7.90 -6.01 2.41
CA ARG A 958 -7.08 -6.86 1.56
C ARG A 958 -6.11 -6.02 0.73
N ASN A 959 -4.82 -6.21 0.92
CA ASN A 959 -3.77 -5.68 0.06
C ASN A 959 -3.17 -6.83 -0.76
N LYS A 960 -3.53 -6.94 -2.05
CA LYS A 960 -3.18 -8.08 -2.92
C LYS A 960 -3.64 -9.43 -2.35
N TYR A 961 -2.75 -10.18 -1.69
CA TYR A 961 -3.02 -11.49 -1.06
C TYR A 961 -2.63 -11.54 0.42
N VAL A 962 -2.58 -10.39 1.10
CA VAL A 962 -2.38 -10.30 2.55
C VAL A 962 -3.45 -9.41 3.16
N CYS A 963 -3.87 -9.72 4.39
CA CYS A 963 -4.80 -8.90 5.14
C CYS A 963 -4.05 -7.87 6.00
N LYS A 964 -4.39 -6.60 5.79
CA LYS A 964 -3.98 -5.50 6.65
C LYS A 964 -5.04 -5.28 7.72
N CYS A 965 -4.73 -5.61 8.96
CA CYS A 965 -5.72 -5.61 10.04
C CYS A 965 -6.11 -4.22 10.51
N ALA A 966 -7.38 -4.07 10.91
CA ALA A 966 -7.86 -2.88 11.59
C ALA A 966 -7.20 -2.75 12.96
N ILE A 967 -7.14 -1.52 13.48
CA ILE A 967 -6.66 -1.26 14.84
C ILE A 967 -7.52 -2.08 15.81
N GLY A 968 -6.88 -2.83 16.70
CA GLY A 968 -7.56 -3.71 17.64
C GLY A 968 -7.73 -5.14 17.14
N TYR A 969 -7.08 -5.56 16.05
CA TYR A 969 -7.08 -6.93 15.56
C TYR A 969 -5.75 -7.34 14.91
N HIS A 970 -5.41 -8.62 14.98
CA HIS A 970 -4.22 -9.23 14.35
C HIS A 970 -4.49 -10.63 13.78
N GLY A 971 -3.48 -11.22 13.10
CA GLY A 971 -3.55 -12.52 12.42
C GLY A 971 -3.53 -12.42 10.89
N ILE A 972 -3.19 -13.51 10.20
CA ILE A 972 -3.06 -13.56 8.72
C ILE A 972 -4.35 -13.17 7.97
N ASN A 973 -5.49 -13.32 8.63
CA ASN A 973 -6.81 -12.93 8.14
C ASN A 973 -7.47 -11.87 9.04
N CYS A 974 -6.75 -11.34 10.02
CA CYS A 974 -7.23 -10.40 11.04
C CYS A 974 -8.26 -11.00 11.99
N GLN A 975 -8.15 -12.29 12.26
CA GLN A 975 -9.16 -13.06 12.99
C GLN A 975 -9.15 -12.89 14.52
N PHE A 976 -8.13 -12.25 15.09
CA PHE A 976 -7.96 -12.14 16.54
C PHE A 976 -8.09 -10.68 17.02
N PRO A 977 -8.96 -10.35 18.00
CA PRO A 977 -9.06 -9.02 18.60
C PRO A 977 -7.92 -8.71 19.60
N ASP A 978 -7.56 -7.43 19.74
CA ASP A 978 -6.60 -6.92 20.74
C ASP A 978 -7.34 -6.47 22.03
N CYS A 979 -6.74 -6.70 23.20
CA CYS A 979 -7.31 -6.39 24.52
C CYS A 979 -7.06 -4.93 24.95
N ASP A 980 -8.09 -4.24 25.50
CA ASP A 980 -7.90 -2.94 26.19
C ASP A 980 -7.40 -3.17 27.63
N VAL A 981 -6.07 -3.27 27.75
CA VAL A 981 -5.35 -3.52 28.99
C VAL A 981 -5.55 -2.44 30.07
N SER A 982 -6.03 -1.23 29.70
CA SER A 982 -6.20 -0.12 30.64
C SER A 982 -7.38 -0.32 31.61
N LEU A 983 -8.34 -1.17 31.24
CA LEU A 983 -9.58 -1.42 31.98
C LEU A 983 -9.56 -2.66 32.88
N VAL A 984 -8.49 -3.46 32.82
CA VAL A 984 -8.38 -4.77 33.49
C VAL A 984 -8.48 -4.66 35.02
N GLU A 985 -9.37 -5.46 35.62
CA GLU A 985 -9.57 -5.59 37.06
C GLU A 985 -9.12 -6.98 37.52
N VAL A 986 -7.92 -7.06 38.09
CA VAL A 986 -7.28 -8.33 38.46
C VAL A 986 -6.42 -8.18 39.71
N ASP A 987 -6.36 -9.23 40.53
CA ASP A 987 -5.34 -9.41 41.56
C ASP A 987 -4.31 -10.43 41.08
N LEU A 988 -3.10 -9.97 40.78
CA LEU A 988 -2.02 -10.78 40.22
C LEU A 988 -0.89 -10.96 41.26
N THR A 989 -0.58 -12.20 41.60
CA THR A 989 0.56 -12.54 42.46
C THR A 989 1.64 -13.25 41.65
N ILE A 990 2.86 -12.72 41.67
CA ILE A 990 3.99 -13.29 40.93
C ILE A 990 5.01 -13.85 41.90
N LEU A 991 5.32 -15.15 41.75
CA LEU A 991 6.35 -15.86 42.51
C LEU A 991 7.56 -16.03 41.60
N THR A 992 8.61 -15.25 41.85
CA THR A 992 9.83 -15.27 41.05
C THR A 992 10.92 -16.10 41.71
N ASP A 993 11.40 -17.12 41.02
CA ASP A 993 12.60 -17.87 41.38
C ASP A 993 13.83 -16.96 41.45
N SER A 994 14.46 -16.92 42.62
CA SER A 994 15.72 -16.22 42.89
C SER A 994 16.75 -17.18 43.53
N SER A 995 16.64 -18.46 43.20
CA SER A 995 17.48 -19.54 43.70
C SER A 995 18.82 -19.65 42.96
N ALA A 996 19.68 -20.57 43.37
CA ALA A 996 20.94 -20.83 42.65
C ALA A 996 20.73 -21.47 41.27
N THR A 997 19.52 -21.90 40.95
CA THR A 997 19.24 -22.66 39.72
C THR A 997 18.90 -21.74 38.53
N ILE A 998 18.57 -20.47 38.80
CA ILE A 998 18.47 -19.41 37.77
C ILE A 998 19.77 -18.57 37.75
N THR A 999 20.30 -18.26 36.56
CA THR A 999 21.48 -17.39 36.45
C THR A 999 21.11 -15.94 36.73
N TYR A 1000 22.08 -15.10 37.12
CA TYR A 1000 21.84 -13.65 37.28
C TYR A 1000 21.30 -13.00 35.98
N ALA A 1001 21.79 -13.45 34.82
CA ALA A 1001 21.28 -13.02 33.51
C ALA A 1001 19.83 -13.47 33.28
N GLY A 1002 19.50 -14.73 33.59
CA GLY A 1002 18.13 -15.24 33.51
C GLY A 1002 17.18 -14.50 34.46
N PHE A 1003 17.62 -14.22 35.69
CA PHE A 1003 16.86 -13.44 36.66
C PHE A 1003 16.61 -12.00 36.18
N ASN A 1004 17.61 -11.34 35.60
CA ASN A 1004 17.43 -10.03 34.96
C ASN A 1004 16.52 -10.11 33.72
N GLY A 1005 16.56 -11.21 32.97
CA GLY A 1005 15.62 -11.49 31.89
C GLY A 1005 14.18 -11.53 32.38
N VAL A 1006 13.91 -12.23 33.49
CA VAL A 1006 12.58 -12.25 34.11
C VAL A 1006 12.14 -10.85 34.54
N LYS A 1007 13.03 -10.05 35.14
CA LYS A 1007 12.73 -8.66 35.54
C LYS A 1007 12.34 -7.81 34.33
N ASN A 1008 13.10 -7.89 33.24
CA ASN A 1008 12.84 -7.13 32.03
C ASN A 1008 11.50 -7.53 31.39
N MET A 1009 11.23 -8.83 31.28
CA MET A 1009 9.95 -9.35 30.80
C MET A 1009 8.77 -8.83 31.64
N LEU A 1010 8.91 -8.81 32.97
CA LEU A 1010 7.87 -8.28 33.85
C LEU A 1010 7.70 -6.76 33.71
N ILE A 1011 8.78 -6.00 33.48
CA ILE A 1011 8.70 -4.56 33.21
C ILE A 1011 7.97 -4.31 31.88
N GLU A 1012 8.33 -5.04 30.82
CA GLU A 1012 7.69 -4.95 29.51
C GLU A 1012 6.22 -5.35 29.54
N PHE A 1013 5.86 -6.35 30.36
CA PHE A 1013 4.48 -6.70 30.63
C PHE A 1013 3.72 -5.55 31.29
N LEU A 1014 4.29 -4.88 32.30
CA LEU A 1014 3.63 -3.72 32.92
C LEU A 1014 3.52 -2.54 31.96
N GLU A 1015 4.50 -2.36 31.07
CA GLU A 1015 4.56 -1.28 30.08
C GLU A 1015 3.59 -1.46 28.90
N GLN A 1016 2.82 -2.56 28.84
CA GLN A 1016 1.75 -2.76 27.84
C GLN A 1016 0.60 -1.73 27.94
N GLY A 1017 0.52 -0.95 29.03
CA GLY A 1017 -0.50 0.09 29.24
C GLY A 1017 -1.51 -0.19 30.36
N PHE A 1018 -1.19 -1.11 31.28
CA PHE A 1018 -2.05 -1.45 32.41
C PHE A 1018 -2.22 -0.30 33.43
N THR A 1019 -3.44 -0.10 33.92
CA THR A 1019 -3.71 0.80 35.06
C THR A 1019 -3.52 0.06 36.39
N ILE A 1020 -2.41 0.32 37.09
CA ILE A 1020 -2.16 -0.25 38.44
C ILE A 1020 -2.76 0.67 39.51
N SER A 1021 -3.78 0.19 40.22
CA SER A 1021 -4.44 0.90 41.33
C SER A 1021 -5.25 -0.06 42.21
N ASP A 1022 -5.74 0.40 43.35
CA ASP A 1022 -6.56 -0.42 44.25
C ASP A 1022 -7.90 -0.89 43.65
N THR A 1023 -8.36 -0.26 42.57
CA THR A 1023 -9.63 -0.60 41.88
C THR A 1023 -9.42 -1.33 40.56
N LYS A 1024 -8.22 -1.25 39.96
CA LYS A 1024 -7.88 -1.88 38.67
C LYS A 1024 -6.98 -3.10 38.88
N MET A 1025 -5.76 -3.10 38.33
CA MET A 1025 -4.79 -4.15 38.56
C MET A 1025 -4.06 -3.92 39.89
N ARG A 1026 -4.04 -4.95 40.76
CA ARG A 1026 -3.20 -5.01 41.98
C ARG A 1026 -2.17 -6.12 41.82
N ILE A 1027 -0.91 -5.84 42.20
CA ILE A 1027 0.21 -6.79 42.00
C ILE A 1027 0.97 -7.03 43.31
N ALA A 1028 1.11 -8.31 43.66
CA ALA A 1028 2.02 -8.80 44.69
C ALA A 1028 3.24 -9.48 44.08
N LEU A 1029 4.41 -9.24 44.68
CA LEU A 1029 5.69 -9.82 44.25
C LEU A 1029 6.28 -10.61 45.42
N ILE A 1030 6.51 -11.91 45.19
CA ILE A 1030 7.09 -12.85 46.15
C ILE A 1030 8.35 -13.43 45.52
N HIS A 1031 9.47 -13.35 46.25
CA HIS A 1031 10.69 -14.05 45.85
C HIS A 1031 10.74 -15.43 46.47
N VAL A 1032 11.18 -16.42 45.69
CA VAL A 1032 11.25 -17.81 46.09
C VAL A 1032 12.66 -18.34 45.86
N SER A 1033 13.25 -18.86 46.93
CA SER A 1033 14.54 -19.55 46.96
C SER A 1033 14.41 -20.76 47.90
N ASP A 1034 15.40 -21.07 48.75
CA ASP A 1034 15.22 -22.01 49.86
C ASP A 1034 14.28 -21.48 50.99
N PHE A 1035 13.91 -20.21 50.90
CA PHE A 1035 12.90 -19.49 51.68
C PHE A 1035 12.03 -18.63 50.76
N ALA A 1036 10.92 -18.09 51.27
CA ALA A 1036 10.06 -17.17 50.52
C ALA A 1036 9.72 -15.94 51.37
N PHE A 1037 9.62 -14.78 50.72
CA PHE A 1037 9.24 -13.53 51.39
C PHE A 1037 8.56 -12.56 50.42
N TYR A 1038 7.70 -11.69 50.97
CA TYR A 1038 7.10 -10.62 50.19
C TYR A 1038 8.13 -9.55 49.87
N PHE A 1039 8.27 -9.27 48.58
CA PHE A 1039 8.91 -8.04 48.12
C PHE A 1039 7.89 -6.90 48.04
N LYS A 1040 6.64 -7.24 47.68
CA LYS A 1040 5.48 -6.35 47.73
C LYS A 1040 4.22 -7.16 48.03
N GLN A 1041 3.47 -6.76 49.06
CA GLN A 1041 2.15 -7.34 49.36
C GLN A 1041 1.06 -6.73 48.47
N ILE A 1042 -0.02 -7.49 48.24
CA ILE A 1042 -1.08 -7.15 47.27
C ILE A 1042 -1.85 -5.84 47.61
N ASN A 1043 -1.90 -5.46 48.89
CA ASN A 1043 -2.61 -4.29 49.41
C ASN A 1043 -1.69 -3.11 49.72
N VAL A 1044 -0.42 -3.16 49.31
CA VAL A 1044 0.58 -2.12 49.59
C VAL A 1044 1.05 -1.50 48.28
N GLN A 1045 0.96 -0.17 48.16
CA GLN A 1045 1.61 0.59 47.08
C GLN A 1045 1.24 0.14 45.65
N ASN A 1046 -0.06 0.07 45.34
CA ASN A 1046 -0.56 -0.22 44.00
C ASN A 1046 -0.46 1.00 43.07
N ASN A 1047 0.76 1.31 42.66
CA ASN A 1047 1.10 2.37 41.70
C ASN A 1047 2.08 1.83 40.66
N PHE A 1048 1.89 2.22 39.39
CA PHE A 1048 2.78 1.85 38.27
C PHE A 1048 4.24 2.20 38.53
N ASN A 1049 4.53 3.45 38.86
CA ASN A 1049 5.90 3.94 39.03
C ASN A 1049 6.61 3.27 40.21
N GLU A 1050 5.89 3.00 41.30
CA GLU A 1050 6.45 2.32 42.47
C GLU A 1050 6.72 0.84 42.18
N THR A 1051 5.77 0.14 41.55
CA THR A 1051 5.92 -1.27 41.18
C THR A 1051 7.06 -1.47 40.16
N ARG A 1052 7.16 -0.58 39.17
CA ARG A 1052 8.26 -0.54 38.20
C ARG A 1052 9.59 -0.26 38.89
N SER A 1053 9.64 0.71 39.81
CA SER A 1053 10.85 1.03 40.57
C SER A 1053 11.31 -0.12 41.45
N LEU A 1054 10.38 -0.89 42.03
CA LEU A 1054 10.69 -2.09 42.80
C LEU A 1054 11.33 -3.18 41.90
N LEU A 1055 10.76 -3.44 40.72
CA LEU A 1055 11.31 -4.39 39.75
C LEU A 1055 12.67 -3.96 39.19
N LEU A 1056 12.99 -2.67 39.15
CA LEU A 1056 14.29 -2.17 38.67
C LEU A 1056 15.43 -2.34 39.69
N ARG A 1057 15.13 -2.51 40.98
CA ARG A 1057 16.19 -2.63 41.99
C ARG A 1057 16.90 -3.99 41.90
N ASP A 1058 18.17 -4.00 42.29
CA ASP A 1058 19.00 -5.20 42.23
C ASP A 1058 19.01 -5.94 43.58
N PHE A 1059 18.35 -7.09 43.63
CA PHE A 1059 18.16 -7.88 44.84
C PHE A 1059 18.20 -9.39 44.58
N TYR A 1060 19.00 -9.81 43.60
CA TYR A 1060 19.25 -11.23 43.38
C TYR A 1060 19.94 -11.83 44.62
N VAL A 1061 19.21 -12.64 45.39
CA VAL A 1061 19.65 -13.12 46.73
C VAL A 1061 20.54 -14.38 46.64
N GLN A 1062 20.52 -15.08 45.51
CA GLN A 1062 21.28 -16.31 45.24
C GLN A 1062 21.26 -17.31 46.41
N GLY A 1063 20.10 -17.93 46.67
CA GLY A 1063 19.98 -18.95 47.73
C GLY A 1063 20.75 -20.24 47.42
N ARG A 1064 20.81 -21.18 48.37
CA ARG A 1064 21.74 -22.33 48.32
C ARG A 1064 21.20 -23.58 47.62
N LYS A 1065 19.89 -23.64 47.32
CA LYS A 1065 19.15 -24.76 46.71
C LYS A 1065 18.12 -24.24 45.70
N GLY A 1066 17.38 -25.11 45.01
CA GLY A 1066 16.29 -24.72 44.08
C GLY A 1066 15.08 -24.03 44.76
N PRO A 1067 14.11 -23.54 43.97
CA PRO A 1067 12.99 -22.73 44.47
C PRO A 1067 11.96 -23.56 45.27
N ALA A 1068 11.83 -23.29 46.56
CA ALA A 1068 10.82 -23.90 47.43
C ALA A 1068 9.44 -23.25 47.24
N PHE A 1069 8.78 -23.48 46.08
CA PHE A 1069 7.51 -22.85 45.72
C PHE A 1069 6.40 -23.01 46.76
N PHE A 1070 6.32 -24.13 47.48
CA PHE A 1070 5.37 -24.33 48.58
C PHE A 1070 5.49 -23.25 49.68
N ARG A 1071 6.69 -22.71 49.94
CA ARG A 1071 6.82 -21.62 50.92
C ARG A 1071 6.20 -20.33 50.40
N GLY A 1072 6.33 -20.04 49.11
CA GLY A 1072 5.73 -18.87 48.47
C GLY A 1072 4.21 -19.01 48.36
N LEU A 1073 3.73 -20.19 47.95
CA LEU A 1073 2.30 -20.51 47.85
C LEU A 1073 1.61 -20.48 49.23
N SER A 1074 2.26 -20.96 50.29
CA SER A 1074 1.78 -20.81 51.67
C SER A 1074 1.58 -19.34 52.07
N LEU A 1075 2.47 -18.43 51.67
CA LEU A 1075 2.26 -16.99 51.90
C LEU A 1075 1.01 -16.48 51.17
N VAL A 1076 0.79 -16.93 49.93
CA VAL A 1076 -0.43 -16.57 49.17
C VAL A 1076 -1.68 -17.03 49.92
N ILE A 1077 -1.71 -18.28 50.40
CA ILE A 1077 -2.81 -18.85 51.19
C ILE A 1077 -3.05 -18.04 52.48
N ASP A 1078 -2.00 -17.73 53.24
CA ASP A 1078 -2.12 -16.94 54.47
C ASP A 1078 -2.67 -15.52 54.22
N SER A 1079 -2.48 -15.00 53.00
CA SER A 1079 -2.91 -13.67 52.57
C SER A 1079 -4.22 -13.65 51.76
N GLU A 1080 -4.89 -14.79 51.59
CA GLU A 1080 -6.09 -14.91 50.73
C GLU A 1080 -7.19 -13.91 51.10
N ASN A 1081 -7.36 -13.63 52.39
CA ASN A 1081 -8.33 -12.66 52.92
C ASN A 1081 -8.08 -11.20 52.46
N LEU A 1082 -6.92 -10.90 51.85
CA LEU A 1082 -6.58 -9.58 51.30
C LEU A 1082 -6.99 -9.44 49.81
N LEU A 1083 -7.34 -10.54 49.14
CA LEU A 1083 -7.76 -10.55 47.74
C LEU A 1083 -9.21 -10.06 47.60
N ARG A 1084 -9.50 -9.38 46.49
CA ARG A 1084 -10.85 -8.91 46.16
C ARG A 1084 -11.70 -10.09 45.71
N PRO A 1085 -12.91 -10.29 46.27
CA PRO A 1085 -13.75 -11.43 45.92
C PRO A 1085 -14.37 -11.31 44.51
N ASP A 1086 -14.59 -10.08 44.01
CA ASP A 1086 -15.35 -9.82 42.79
C ASP A 1086 -14.48 -9.69 41.51
N VAL A 1087 -13.18 -9.95 41.60
CA VAL A 1087 -12.24 -9.80 40.48
C VAL A 1087 -11.51 -11.11 40.18
N LYS A 1088 -10.92 -11.20 38.98
CA LYS A 1088 -10.07 -12.33 38.61
C LYS A 1088 -8.83 -12.37 39.52
N ARG A 1089 -8.55 -13.53 40.11
CA ARG A 1089 -7.42 -13.75 41.05
C ARG A 1089 -6.46 -14.74 40.43
N LEU A 1090 -5.21 -14.33 40.22
CA LEU A 1090 -4.20 -15.11 39.49
C LEU A 1090 -2.90 -15.19 40.28
N THR A 1091 -2.26 -16.36 40.22
CA THR A 1091 -0.92 -16.61 40.74
C THR A 1091 -0.04 -17.19 39.63
N VAL A 1092 1.10 -16.57 39.37
CA VAL A 1092 2.05 -16.98 38.32
C VAL A 1092 3.39 -17.35 38.95
N LEU A 1093 3.84 -18.57 38.73
CA LEU A 1093 5.13 -19.10 39.19
C LEU A 1093 6.14 -18.97 38.05
N ILE A 1094 7.29 -18.35 38.29
CA ILE A 1094 8.34 -18.20 37.27
C ILE A 1094 9.60 -18.93 37.74
N SER A 1095 10.12 -19.88 36.96
CA SER A 1095 11.34 -20.64 37.29
C SER A 1095 12.34 -20.73 36.14
N GLY A 1096 13.63 -20.81 36.48
CA GLY A 1096 14.74 -20.67 35.54
C GLY A 1096 15.40 -21.95 35.01
N SER A 1097 15.03 -23.14 35.50
CA SER A 1097 15.75 -24.39 35.20
C SER A 1097 15.05 -25.67 35.71
N ASN A 1098 15.41 -26.83 35.12
CA ASN A 1098 15.21 -28.18 35.66
C ASN A 1098 15.90 -28.37 37.04
N ALA A 1099 15.29 -27.94 38.15
CA ALA A 1099 15.84 -28.21 39.47
C ALA A 1099 15.51 -29.65 39.91
N GLY A 1100 16.41 -30.58 39.58
CA GLY A 1100 16.46 -31.94 40.13
C GLY A 1100 16.82 -32.02 41.62
N ASP A 1101 16.52 -31.01 42.44
CA ASP A 1101 16.66 -31.11 43.90
C ASP A 1101 15.33 -30.74 44.56
N GLY A 1102 14.36 -31.61 44.33
CA GLY A 1102 13.00 -31.51 44.84
C GLY A 1102 12.99 -31.22 46.33
N THR A 1103 12.65 -29.99 46.68
CA THR A 1103 12.03 -29.73 47.98
C THR A 1103 10.53 -29.59 47.76
N ASN A 1104 9.92 -30.77 47.64
CA ASN A 1104 8.50 -31.03 47.89
C ASN A 1104 7.51 -30.55 46.80
N VAL A 1105 7.76 -30.92 45.54
CA VAL A 1105 6.80 -30.80 44.41
C VAL A 1105 5.38 -31.24 44.78
N THR A 1106 5.26 -32.35 45.52
CA THR A 1106 3.98 -32.85 46.04
C THR A 1106 3.28 -31.84 46.95
N GLN A 1107 4.01 -31.17 47.82
CA GLN A 1107 3.46 -30.13 48.70
C GLN A 1107 3.05 -28.88 47.91
N SER A 1108 3.89 -28.44 46.97
CA SER A 1108 3.53 -27.33 46.06
C SER A 1108 2.25 -27.65 45.27
N ALA A 1109 2.09 -28.88 44.76
CA ALA A 1109 0.88 -29.32 44.06
C ALA A 1109 -0.36 -29.34 44.98
N ILE A 1110 -0.22 -29.74 46.26
CA ILE A 1110 -1.31 -29.67 47.26
C ILE A 1110 -1.77 -28.21 47.45
N GLU A 1111 -0.83 -27.28 47.57
CA GLU A 1111 -1.13 -25.85 47.77
C GLU A 1111 -1.73 -25.20 46.52
N VAL A 1112 -1.26 -25.56 45.32
CA VAL A 1112 -1.92 -25.18 44.06
C VAL A 1112 -3.35 -25.70 44.02
N GLY A 1113 -3.59 -26.93 44.47
CA GLY A 1113 -4.93 -27.51 44.61
C GLY A 1113 -5.83 -26.70 45.54
N ALA A 1114 -5.32 -26.27 46.70
CA ALA A 1114 -6.06 -25.44 47.65
C ALA A 1114 -6.41 -24.06 47.06
N LEU A 1115 -5.46 -23.39 46.40
CA LEU A 1115 -5.70 -22.09 45.75
C LEU A 1115 -6.72 -22.19 44.61
N ARG A 1116 -6.66 -23.25 43.80
CA ARG A 1116 -7.65 -23.50 42.73
C ARG A 1116 -9.05 -23.76 43.30
N GLN A 1117 -9.16 -24.48 44.43
CA GLN A 1117 -10.43 -24.67 45.14
C GLN A 1117 -11.00 -23.36 45.70
N ALA A 1118 -10.13 -22.42 46.07
CA ALA A 1118 -10.50 -21.05 46.46
C ALA A 1118 -10.86 -20.12 45.27
N GLY A 1119 -10.81 -20.63 44.04
CA GLY A 1119 -11.13 -19.87 42.82
C GLY A 1119 -10.00 -18.95 42.35
N ILE A 1120 -8.74 -19.29 42.68
CA ILE A 1120 -7.54 -18.58 42.23
C ILE A 1120 -6.90 -19.38 41.09
N GLY A 1121 -6.72 -18.74 39.93
CA GLY A 1121 -6.04 -19.36 38.79
C GLY A 1121 -4.54 -19.44 39.05
N VAL A 1122 -3.92 -20.60 38.83
CA VAL A 1122 -2.48 -20.81 39.07
C VAL A 1122 -1.79 -21.34 37.82
N TYR A 1123 -0.76 -20.62 37.39
CA TYR A 1123 -0.06 -20.78 36.12
C TYR A 1123 1.45 -20.68 36.28
N GLY A 1124 2.20 -21.13 35.26
CA GLY A 1124 3.66 -21.18 35.29
C GLY A 1124 4.30 -20.54 34.07
N ILE A 1125 5.48 -19.97 34.28
CA ILE A 1125 6.40 -19.55 33.23
C ILE A 1125 7.74 -20.23 33.47
N THR A 1126 8.21 -21.01 32.50
CA THR A 1126 9.58 -21.52 32.49
C THR A 1126 10.45 -20.50 31.74
N PHE A 1127 11.66 -20.21 32.22
CA PHE A 1127 12.46 -19.11 31.71
C PHE A 1127 13.94 -19.48 31.56
N GLY A 1128 14.44 -19.58 30.34
CA GLY A 1128 15.86 -19.74 30.05
C GLY A 1128 16.18 -20.78 28.98
N PRO A 1129 17.45 -20.85 28.54
CA PRO A 1129 17.88 -21.65 27.39
C PRO A 1129 17.95 -23.17 27.65
N TYR A 1130 17.72 -23.62 28.89
CA TYR A 1130 17.77 -25.03 29.28
C TYR A 1130 16.40 -25.64 29.60
N VAL A 1131 15.31 -24.97 29.18
CA VAL A 1131 13.95 -25.50 29.29
C VAL A 1131 13.79 -26.64 28.27
N ASP A 1132 13.84 -27.89 28.74
CA ASP A 1132 13.60 -29.09 27.95
C ASP A 1132 12.08 -29.34 27.81
N ALA A 1133 11.64 -30.01 26.73
CA ALA A 1133 10.24 -30.43 26.54
C ALA A 1133 9.71 -31.33 27.68
N ASN A 1134 10.62 -31.82 28.53
CA ASN A 1134 10.36 -32.61 29.73
C ASN A 1134 10.45 -31.81 31.04
N ASP A 1135 10.39 -30.48 31.07
CA ASP A 1135 10.49 -29.71 32.33
C ASP A 1135 9.54 -30.24 33.40
N THR A 1136 10.09 -31.01 34.35
CA THR A 1136 9.28 -31.88 35.21
C THR A 1136 8.69 -31.13 36.41
N GLU A 1137 9.24 -29.99 36.84
CA GLU A 1137 8.88 -29.42 38.14
C GLU A 1137 7.60 -28.57 38.08
N LEU A 1138 7.59 -27.46 37.32
CA LEU A 1138 6.38 -26.63 37.19
C LEU A 1138 5.23 -27.41 36.54
N ARG A 1139 5.52 -28.31 35.58
CA ARG A 1139 4.51 -29.19 34.97
C ARG A 1139 3.89 -30.15 35.99
N ALA A 1140 4.69 -30.71 36.91
CA ALA A 1140 4.18 -31.56 38.00
C ALA A 1140 3.42 -30.76 39.07
N ILE A 1141 3.86 -29.54 39.40
CA ILE A 1141 3.18 -28.65 40.34
C ILE A 1141 1.80 -28.22 39.80
N LEU A 1142 1.73 -27.88 38.51
CA LEU A 1142 0.54 -27.28 37.88
C LEU A 1142 -0.41 -28.30 37.24
N GLY A 1143 0.04 -29.53 37.01
CA GLY A 1143 -0.80 -30.64 36.53
C GLY A 1143 -0.99 -30.69 35.00
N GLY A 1144 -0.06 -30.15 34.22
CA GLY A 1144 -0.04 -30.29 32.75
C GLY A 1144 0.43 -29.05 31.99
N PRO A 1145 0.75 -29.20 30.68
CA PRO A 1145 1.32 -28.14 29.83
C PRO A 1145 0.37 -26.96 29.57
N GLN A 1146 -0.94 -27.17 29.69
CA GLN A 1146 -1.96 -26.15 29.41
C GLN A 1146 -1.95 -24.95 30.37
N TYR A 1147 -1.21 -25.04 31.48
CA TYR A 1147 -1.08 -23.97 32.47
C TYR A 1147 0.27 -23.25 32.39
N ILE A 1148 1.09 -23.55 31.37
CA ILE A 1148 2.49 -23.14 31.31
C ILE A 1148 2.78 -22.45 29.98
N SER A 1149 3.52 -21.34 30.06
CA SER A 1149 4.17 -20.70 28.90
C SER A 1149 5.68 -20.83 29.05
N ASP A 1150 6.36 -21.19 27.97
CA ASP A 1150 7.79 -21.45 27.99
C ASP A 1150 8.57 -20.32 27.30
N VAL A 1151 9.55 -19.73 28.00
CA VAL A 1151 10.47 -18.71 27.47
C VAL A 1151 11.83 -19.37 27.21
N TYR A 1152 11.97 -19.95 26.02
CA TYR A 1152 13.18 -20.66 25.61
C TYR A 1152 14.35 -19.73 25.25
N SER A 1153 14.06 -18.48 24.83
CA SER A 1153 15.06 -17.49 24.47
C SER A 1153 14.56 -16.07 24.75
N TYR A 1154 15.46 -15.08 24.77
CA TYR A 1154 15.09 -13.68 25.01
C TYR A 1154 14.12 -13.12 23.93
N GLY A 1155 14.05 -13.74 22.74
CA GLY A 1155 13.13 -13.34 21.66
C GLY A 1155 11.70 -13.87 21.79
N THR A 1156 11.46 -14.93 22.58
CA THR A 1156 10.10 -15.45 22.82
C THR A 1156 9.37 -14.71 23.95
N GLN A 1157 10.01 -13.70 24.56
CA GLN A 1157 9.42 -12.87 25.61
C GLN A 1157 8.12 -12.21 25.16
N SER A 1158 8.05 -11.70 23.92
CA SER A 1158 6.83 -11.07 23.41
C SER A 1158 5.64 -12.04 23.31
N GLN A 1159 5.88 -13.32 23.01
CA GLN A 1159 4.83 -14.35 22.99
C GLN A 1159 4.32 -14.66 24.40
N THR A 1160 5.23 -14.78 25.37
CA THR A 1160 4.83 -15.01 26.78
C THR A 1160 4.18 -13.78 27.40
N ILE A 1161 4.60 -12.56 27.03
CA ILE A 1161 3.95 -11.31 27.42
C ILE A 1161 2.53 -11.26 26.84
N SER A 1162 2.34 -11.65 25.57
CA SER A 1162 1.02 -11.77 24.95
C SER A 1162 0.15 -12.80 25.68
N TRP A 1163 0.68 -14.00 25.93
CA TRP A 1163 -0.03 -15.05 26.67
C TRP A 1163 -0.42 -14.61 28.09
N LEU A 1164 0.48 -13.95 28.81
CA LEU A 1164 0.23 -13.41 30.15
C LEU A 1164 -0.82 -12.28 30.09
N THR A 1165 -0.80 -11.47 29.03
CA THR A 1165 -1.80 -10.43 28.76
C THR A 1165 -3.18 -11.04 28.54
N ASP A 1166 -3.29 -12.06 27.70
CA ASP A 1166 -4.54 -12.82 27.47
C ASP A 1166 -5.04 -13.45 28.78
N LEU A 1167 -4.13 -13.92 29.62
CA LEU A 1167 -4.45 -14.51 30.92
C LEU A 1167 -5.11 -13.51 31.87
N VAL A 1168 -4.67 -12.25 31.88
CA VAL A 1168 -5.21 -11.21 32.77
C VAL A 1168 -6.44 -10.51 32.18
N CYS A 1169 -6.63 -10.55 30.86
CA CYS A 1169 -7.79 -9.96 30.21
C CYS A 1169 -9.11 -10.68 30.59
N PRO A 1170 -10.23 -9.93 30.70
CA PRO A 1170 -11.56 -10.52 30.83
C PRO A 1170 -11.94 -11.21 29.52
N GLN A 1171 -12.43 -12.46 29.61
CA GLN A 1171 -13.07 -13.13 28.48
C GLN A 1171 -14.52 -12.71 28.35
#